data_AF-A0A1A9BST9-F1
#
_entry.id   AF-A0A1A9BST9-F1
#
_cell.length_a   1.000
_cell.length_b   1.000
_cell.length_c   1.000
_cell.angle_alpha   90.00
_cell.angle_beta   90.00
_cell.angle_gamma   90.00
#
_symmetry.space_group_name_H-M   'P 1'
#
loop_
_entity.id
_entity.type
_entity.pdbx_description
1 polymer ?
#
loop_
_entity_poly.entity_id
_entity_poly.type
_entity_poly.pdbx_seq_one_letter_code
_entity_poly.pdbx_strand_id
1 'polypeptide(L)'
;MTAELVRGQNHPLTQVRLEIRVSAGAPIVAGATLGDEDGRIHGTEWVAHPGSPTLPGLEVSRQAAADHRLAVDLDAVPEAVHRVSVLLALPTGVGGPVRFGALAAPFVAVTGLDGSEVASYTITGLDAESAVIALELYRRQGAWKVRAIGQGYAGGLAELLADQNLPEAGPLAGRINEAVAQGLARSVPAPPSRTADTSDRHRPQTAPAVGPDQNGTAPTSPYGTQGAPGPVPPTPPAAPYGGQPPQNTTPAQGDPSATGGGVNYSHPRRQTAPPPPAPPAPPAQPGQPGQPVAGDATGWSMEERLYNQVWGMFEDLARTAAAYRSAVDFADSRMEKELDHVLSDPRSRIGGQGDAAREAAQAKRAQLVDQARAGLDRDVAQLKAESDVVEPALPPAYARWDNPVWHAYRVPMETPMALRLGDLRLPEAEELSIPMLVRLPLERGLWIDSGQSPSLDGAFHDSHELRRLALDAAVAHAARLLAVYPAGDFTVHVIDPAGSGAQALAPLVQTGVLAGPPAAGAAGVTDVLGRLTQRVDLVQMAVRGGAPESLPPGFDTSEQLLIVNDFPHGFDDRAVNQLRYLADEGPSVGVHLMMVADREEASAYGPLLDPLWRSLLRLTPVPEDHLADPWVGHAWTYEPPLVPPGSQVLQQVLTQVAEARRAWNR
;
A
#
# COMPACT_ATOMS: atom_id res chain seq x y z
N MET A 1 -31.27 -1.03 19.12
CA MET A 1 -30.60 -1.56 20.33
C MET A 1 -29.67 -2.64 19.86
N THR A 2 -28.38 -2.47 20.12
CA THR A 2 -27.32 -3.40 19.72
C THR A 2 -27.36 -4.66 20.58
N ALA A 3 -27.19 -5.83 19.97
CA ALA A 3 -27.15 -7.10 20.69
C ALA A 3 -25.71 -7.58 20.89
N GLU A 4 -25.21 -7.52 22.12
CA GLU A 4 -23.96 -8.21 22.48
C GLU A 4 -24.23 -9.72 22.56
N LEU A 5 -23.56 -10.49 21.71
CA LEU A 5 -23.73 -11.93 21.59
C LEU A 5 -22.68 -12.68 22.39
N VAL A 6 -23.08 -13.81 22.96
CA VAL A 6 -22.16 -14.83 23.46
C VAL A 6 -22.15 -16.06 22.55
N ARG A 7 -21.10 -16.89 22.66
CA ARG A 7 -20.93 -18.08 21.84
C ARG A 7 -22.21 -18.94 21.78
N GLY A 8 -22.69 -19.19 20.57
CA GLY A 8 -23.91 -19.96 20.28
C GLY A 8 -25.21 -19.15 20.23
N GLN A 9 -25.21 -17.88 20.66
CA GLN A 9 -26.37 -17.00 20.63
C GLN A 9 -26.68 -16.55 19.20
N ASN A 10 -27.98 -16.40 18.91
CA ASN A 10 -28.47 -15.92 17.63
C ASN A 10 -29.22 -14.59 17.80
N HIS A 11 -29.18 -13.73 16.78
CA HIS A 11 -29.95 -12.49 16.72
C HIS A 11 -30.57 -12.30 15.32
N PRO A 12 -31.85 -11.87 15.21
CA PRO A 12 -32.44 -11.58 13.91
C PRO A 12 -31.77 -10.38 13.23
N LEU A 13 -31.63 -10.44 11.91
CA LEU A 13 -31.14 -9.32 11.11
C LEU A 13 -32.34 -8.59 10.50
N THR A 14 -32.48 -7.30 10.81
CA THR A 14 -33.57 -6.45 10.29
C THR A 14 -33.19 -5.73 8.99
N GLN A 15 -31.92 -5.81 8.60
CA GLN A 15 -31.36 -5.20 7.41
C GLN A 15 -30.73 -6.29 6.53
N VAL A 16 -30.76 -6.07 5.22
CA VAL A 16 -30.21 -6.99 4.20
C VAL A 16 -28.82 -6.56 3.74
N ARG A 17 -28.51 -5.27 3.79
CA ARG A 17 -27.17 -4.72 3.54
C ARG A 17 -26.49 -4.42 4.86
N LEU A 18 -25.38 -5.08 5.08
CA LEU A 18 -24.65 -5.11 6.34
C LEU A 18 -23.17 -4.90 6.08
N GLU A 19 -22.51 -4.46 7.13
CA GLU A 19 -21.07 -4.40 7.20
C GLU A 19 -20.61 -5.17 8.44
N ILE A 20 -19.64 -6.05 8.26
CA ILE A 20 -19.01 -6.80 9.34
C ILE A 20 -17.64 -6.19 9.58
N ARG A 21 -17.49 -5.53 10.72
CA ARG A 21 -16.23 -4.97 11.19
C ARG A 21 -15.55 -5.98 12.09
N VAL A 22 -14.27 -6.20 11.86
CA VAL A 22 -13.43 -7.07 12.68
C VAL A 22 -12.29 -6.23 13.23
N SER A 23 -11.95 -6.43 14.49
CA SER A 23 -10.75 -5.86 15.11
C SER A 23 -9.99 -6.95 15.86
N ALA A 24 -8.68 -7.01 15.66
CA ALA A 24 -7.79 -7.97 16.28
C ALA A 24 -6.47 -7.30 16.70
N GLY A 25 -5.82 -7.84 17.72
CA GLY A 25 -4.56 -7.27 18.25
C GLY A 25 -3.33 -7.43 17.34
N ALA A 26 -3.48 -8.03 16.15
CA ALA A 26 -2.42 -8.21 15.16
C ALA A 26 -3.03 -8.43 13.77
N PRO A 27 -2.23 -8.31 12.68
CA PRO A 27 -2.70 -8.61 11.34
C PRO A 27 -3.22 -10.04 11.19
N ILE A 28 -4.51 -10.15 10.86
CA ILE A 28 -5.19 -11.40 10.55
C ILE A 28 -5.71 -11.38 9.12
N VAL A 29 -5.96 -12.54 8.56
CA VAL A 29 -6.73 -12.74 7.34
C VAL A 29 -8.20 -12.79 7.71
N ALA A 30 -9.02 -11.96 7.07
CA ALA A 30 -10.47 -12.09 7.12
C ALA A 30 -11.01 -12.57 5.76
N GLY A 31 -11.89 -13.55 5.79
CA GLY A 31 -12.56 -14.09 4.61
C GLY A 31 -13.97 -14.54 4.96
N ALA A 32 -14.70 -15.04 3.97
CA ALA A 32 -16.02 -15.61 4.20
C ALA A 32 -16.34 -16.72 3.22
N THR A 33 -17.12 -17.71 3.67
CA THR A 33 -17.58 -18.83 2.85
C THR A 33 -19.09 -18.80 2.69
N LEU A 34 -19.54 -19.13 1.48
CA LEU A 34 -20.94 -19.28 1.13
C LEU A 34 -21.29 -20.77 1.09
N GLY A 35 -22.18 -21.20 1.98
CA GLY A 35 -22.59 -22.60 2.12
C GLY A 35 -24.10 -22.82 1.91
N ASP A 36 -24.45 -24.05 1.58
CA ASP A 36 -25.83 -24.50 1.47
C ASP A 36 -26.52 -24.66 2.85
N GLU A 37 -27.73 -25.24 2.88
CA GLU A 37 -28.51 -25.44 4.12
C GLU A 37 -27.77 -26.31 5.15
N ASP A 38 -27.01 -27.30 4.65
CA ASP A 38 -26.20 -28.22 5.45
C ASP A 38 -24.84 -27.61 5.84
N GLY A 39 -24.50 -26.42 5.32
CA GLY A 39 -23.24 -25.73 5.55
C GLY A 39 -22.09 -26.25 4.68
N ARG A 40 -22.39 -27.00 3.62
CA ARG A 40 -21.40 -27.49 2.66
C ARG A 40 -21.05 -26.41 1.66
N ILE A 41 -19.76 -26.32 1.34
CA ILE A 41 -19.23 -25.44 0.29
C ILE A 41 -19.00 -26.27 -0.98
N HIS A 42 -19.62 -25.86 -2.09
CA HIS A 42 -19.63 -26.67 -3.32
C HIS A 42 -18.35 -26.57 -4.16
N GLY A 43 -17.54 -25.52 -3.95
CA GLY A 43 -16.31 -25.30 -4.70
C GLY A 43 -15.54 -24.08 -4.17
N THR A 44 -14.29 -23.93 -4.59
CA THR A 44 -13.42 -22.86 -4.11
C THR A 44 -13.89 -21.46 -4.55
N GLU A 45 -14.71 -21.39 -5.60
CA GLU A 45 -15.36 -20.17 -6.08
C GLU A 45 -16.45 -19.62 -5.14
N TRP A 46 -16.81 -20.37 -4.09
CA TRP A 46 -17.75 -19.93 -3.04
C TRP A 46 -17.04 -19.40 -1.79
N VAL A 47 -15.74 -19.12 -1.89
CA VAL A 47 -14.90 -18.61 -0.81
C VAL A 47 -14.38 -17.22 -1.18
N ALA A 48 -14.80 -16.19 -0.45
CA ALA A 48 -14.25 -14.85 -0.56
C ALA A 48 -13.04 -14.72 0.38
N HIS A 49 -11.89 -14.31 -0.15
CA HIS A 49 -10.63 -14.19 0.59
C HIS A 49 -9.71 -13.17 -0.10
N PRO A 50 -8.57 -12.77 0.49
CA PRO A 50 -7.70 -11.73 -0.09
C PRO A 50 -7.28 -11.89 -1.55
N GLY A 51 -7.08 -13.14 -2.01
CA GLY A 51 -6.76 -13.46 -3.40
C GLY A 51 -7.96 -13.56 -4.35
N SER A 52 -9.20 -13.62 -3.81
CA SER A 52 -10.45 -13.60 -4.56
C SER A 52 -11.51 -12.88 -3.71
N PRO A 53 -11.44 -11.53 -3.64
CA PRO A 53 -12.10 -10.75 -2.58
C PRO A 53 -13.61 -10.58 -2.76
N THR A 54 -14.14 -10.85 -3.94
CA THR A 54 -15.53 -10.50 -4.32
C THR A 54 -16.32 -11.72 -4.75
N LEU A 55 -17.50 -11.90 -4.16
CA LEU A 55 -18.55 -12.84 -4.57
C LEU A 55 -19.90 -12.10 -4.68
N PRO A 56 -20.92 -12.68 -5.33
CA PRO A 56 -22.25 -12.06 -5.36
C PRO A 56 -22.77 -11.79 -3.93
N GLY A 57 -22.98 -10.51 -3.62
CA GLY A 57 -23.44 -10.07 -2.30
C GLY A 57 -22.41 -10.10 -1.18
N LEU A 58 -21.11 -10.30 -1.47
CA LEU A 58 -20.07 -10.39 -0.45
C LEU A 58 -18.74 -9.83 -0.96
N GLU A 59 -18.13 -8.93 -0.18
CA GLU A 59 -16.80 -8.39 -0.44
C GLU A 59 -15.95 -8.42 0.84
N VAL A 60 -14.68 -8.84 0.70
CA VAL A 60 -13.70 -8.92 1.80
C VAL A 60 -12.42 -8.16 1.45
N SER A 61 -11.61 -7.85 2.47
CA SER A 61 -10.32 -7.17 2.31
C SER A 61 -9.33 -7.99 1.45
N ARG A 62 -8.52 -7.28 0.66
CA ARG A 62 -7.45 -7.86 -0.17
C ARG A 62 -6.14 -8.10 0.57
N GLN A 63 -6.08 -7.76 1.86
CA GLN A 63 -4.86 -7.81 2.66
C GLN A 63 -5.13 -8.33 4.07
N ALA A 64 -4.08 -8.81 4.74
CA ALA A 64 -4.14 -9.06 6.17
C ALA A 64 -3.97 -7.74 6.93
N ALA A 65 -4.79 -7.52 7.95
CA ALA A 65 -4.82 -6.29 8.74
C ALA A 65 -5.33 -6.57 10.16
N ALA A 66 -5.05 -5.66 11.09
CA ALA A 66 -5.58 -5.73 12.45
C ALA A 66 -7.11 -5.47 12.44
N ASP A 67 -7.55 -4.56 11.59
CA ASP A 67 -8.95 -4.23 11.40
C ASP A 67 -9.42 -4.60 9.99
N HIS A 68 -10.62 -5.17 9.88
CA HIS A 68 -11.24 -5.51 8.60
C HIS A 68 -12.66 -4.99 8.50
N ARG A 69 -13.08 -4.78 7.26
CA ARG A 69 -14.45 -4.48 6.86
C ARG A 69 -14.87 -5.46 5.78
N LEU A 70 -15.95 -6.19 6.01
CA LEU A 70 -16.58 -7.06 5.01
C LEU A 70 -17.94 -6.46 4.67
N ALA A 71 -18.19 -6.20 3.39
CA ALA A 71 -19.49 -5.73 2.92
C ALA A 71 -20.36 -6.94 2.52
N VAL A 72 -21.61 -6.95 2.99
CA VAL A 72 -22.56 -8.05 2.74
C VAL A 72 -23.88 -7.47 2.25
N ASP A 73 -24.31 -7.87 1.06
CA ASP A 73 -25.68 -7.65 0.55
C ASP A 73 -26.38 -9.00 0.44
N LEU A 74 -27.18 -9.32 1.46
CA LEU A 74 -27.89 -10.60 1.61
C LEU A 74 -28.95 -10.83 0.52
N ASP A 75 -29.39 -9.79 -0.19
CA ASP A 75 -30.32 -9.93 -1.32
C ASP A 75 -29.59 -10.26 -2.63
N ALA A 76 -28.30 -9.94 -2.72
CA ALA A 76 -27.45 -10.26 -3.87
C ALA A 76 -26.74 -11.62 -3.72
N VAL A 77 -26.83 -12.26 -2.55
CA VAL A 77 -26.35 -13.61 -2.31
C VAL A 77 -27.23 -14.63 -3.08
N PRO A 78 -26.65 -15.61 -3.80
CA PRO A 78 -27.42 -16.56 -4.60
C PRO A 78 -28.41 -17.36 -3.74
N GLU A 79 -29.59 -17.68 -4.28
CA GLU A 79 -30.66 -18.35 -3.53
C GLU A 79 -30.27 -19.73 -2.97
N ALA A 80 -29.31 -20.40 -3.60
CA ALA A 80 -28.76 -21.68 -3.12
C ALA A 80 -28.01 -21.54 -1.78
N VAL A 81 -27.53 -20.34 -1.44
CA VAL A 81 -26.76 -20.09 -0.22
C VAL A 81 -27.70 -19.85 0.96
N HIS A 82 -27.47 -20.61 2.02
CA HIS A 82 -28.21 -20.51 3.26
C HIS A 82 -27.35 -20.05 4.42
N ARG A 83 -26.02 -20.05 4.26
CA ARG A 83 -25.06 -19.66 5.30
C ARG A 83 -23.90 -18.85 4.71
N VAL A 84 -23.55 -17.77 5.40
CA VAL A 84 -22.34 -16.97 5.17
C VAL A 84 -21.50 -17.05 6.43
N SER A 85 -20.37 -17.74 6.39
CA SER A 85 -19.49 -17.92 7.57
C SER A 85 -18.32 -16.98 7.50
N VAL A 86 -18.10 -16.15 8.53
CA VAL A 86 -16.96 -15.23 8.61
C VAL A 86 -15.77 -15.96 9.21
N LEU A 87 -14.67 -15.97 8.47
CA LEU A 87 -13.45 -16.70 8.80
C LEU A 87 -12.34 -15.72 9.17
N LEU A 88 -11.66 -15.98 10.28
CA LEU A 88 -10.44 -15.26 10.67
C LEU A 88 -9.29 -16.25 10.77
N ALA A 89 -8.11 -15.92 10.23
CA ALA A 89 -6.93 -16.78 10.32
C ALA A 89 -5.65 -15.97 10.51
N LEU A 90 -4.69 -16.54 11.24
CA LEU A 90 -3.37 -15.96 11.36
C LEU A 90 -2.55 -16.24 10.10
N PRO A 91 -1.94 -15.23 9.47
CA PRO A 91 -1.07 -15.42 8.31
C PRO A 91 0.10 -16.38 8.62
N THR A 92 0.34 -17.37 7.76
CA THR A 92 1.49 -18.27 7.90
C THR A 92 2.69 -17.79 7.11
N GLY A 93 3.90 -17.92 7.66
CA GLY A 93 5.16 -17.69 6.92
C GLY A 93 5.63 -16.24 6.81
N VAL A 94 4.88 -15.28 7.36
CA VAL A 94 5.19 -13.83 7.28
C VAL A 94 5.74 -13.21 8.58
N GLY A 95 5.97 -14.03 9.61
CA GLY A 95 6.37 -13.57 10.94
C GLY A 95 5.18 -12.95 11.72
N GLY A 96 4.97 -13.39 12.96
CA GLY A 96 3.83 -12.97 13.76
C GLY A 96 3.36 -14.06 14.73
N PRO A 97 2.27 -13.81 15.48
CA PRO A 97 1.67 -14.80 16.35
C PRO A 97 1.21 -16.02 15.54
N VAL A 98 1.56 -17.22 16.00
CA VAL A 98 1.15 -18.49 15.37
C VAL A 98 -0.16 -19.04 15.92
N ARG A 99 -0.69 -18.43 16.99
CA ARG A 99 -1.91 -18.85 17.69
C ARG A 99 -2.65 -17.67 18.28
N PHE A 100 -3.98 -17.72 18.28
CA PHE A 100 -4.86 -16.65 18.78
C PHE A 100 -4.76 -16.46 20.30
N GLY A 101 -4.36 -17.49 21.06
CA GLY A 101 -4.12 -17.37 22.51
C GLY A 101 -3.01 -16.41 22.91
N ALA A 102 -2.17 -15.97 21.96
CA ALA A 102 -1.14 -14.97 22.18
C ALA A 102 -1.63 -13.52 21.91
N LEU A 103 -2.91 -13.35 21.55
CA LEU A 103 -3.49 -12.08 21.13
C LEU A 103 -4.65 -11.66 22.03
N ALA A 104 -4.97 -10.36 22.01
CA ALA A 104 -6.26 -9.90 22.49
C ALA A 104 -7.38 -10.59 21.72
N ALA A 105 -8.46 -10.94 22.43
CA ALA A 105 -9.62 -11.61 21.85
C ALA A 105 -10.16 -10.80 20.65
N PRO A 106 -10.26 -11.40 19.45
CA PRO A 106 -10.83 -10.70 18.30
C PRO A 106 -12.25 -10.24 18.60
N PHE A 107 -12.58 -9.04 18.14
CA PHE A 107 -13.90 -8.44 18.24
C PHE A 107 -14.53 -8.36 16.86
N VAL A 108 -15.82 -8.71 16.76
CA VAL A 108 -16.59 -8.60 15.52
C VAL A 108 -17.88 -7.84 15.79
N ALA A 109 -18.19 -6.86 14.95
CA ALA A 109 -19.44 -6.11 14.97
C ALA A 109 -20.14 -6.19 13.61
N VAL A 110 -21.42 -6.52 13.62
CA VAL A 110 -22.32 -6.44 12.47
C VAL A 110 -23.06 -5.11 12.57
N THR A 111 -22.92 -4.29 11.54
CA THR A 111 -23.44 -2.93 11.46
C THR A 111 -24.30 -2.75 10.20
N GLY A 112 -25.23 -1.80 10.24
CA GLY A 112 -25.86 -1.26 9.04
C GLY A 112 -24.91 -0.34 8.27
N LEU A 113 -25.29 0.03 7.04
CA LEU A 113 -24.51 0.96 6.21
C LEU A 113 -24.42 2.38 6.81
N ASP A 114 -25.33 2.72 7.72
CA ASP A 114 -25.35 3.97 8.50
C ASP A 114 -24.46 3.89 9.76
N GLY A 115 -23.70 2.80 9.94
CA GLY A 115 -22.88 2.54 11.12
C GLY A 115 -23.65 2.09 12.35
N SER A 116 -24.97 1.88 12.25
CA SER A 116 -25.78 1.40 13.37
C SER A 116 -25.41 -0.04 13.75
N GLU A 117 -24.93 -0.26 14.96
CA GLU A 117 -24.50 -1.59 15.40
C GLU A 117 -25.71 -2.50 15.70
N VAL A 118 -25.82 -3.59 14.94
CA VAL A 118 -26.89 -4.59 15.03
C VAL A 118 -26.52 -5.64 16.07
N ALA A 119 -25.32 -6.20 15.99
CA ALA A 119 -24.81 -7.18 16.93
C ALA A 119 -23.29 -7.12 17.05
N SER A 120 -22.76 -7.45 18.23
CA SER A 120 -21.31 -7.59 18.44
C SER A 120 -20.97 -8.88 19.16
N TYR A 121 -19.74 -9.35 18.97
CA TYR A 121 -19.23 -10.57 19.57
C TYR A 121 -17.72 -10.48 19.81
N THR A 122 -17.31 -10.66 21.06
CA THR A 122 -15.91 -10.83 21.45
C THR A 122 -15.57 -12.32 21.52
N ILE A 123 -14.60 -12.76 20.72
CA ILE A 123 -14.24 -14.18 20.59
C ILE A 123 -13.24 -14.57 21.69
N THR A 124 -13.75 -14.95 22.85
CA THR A 124 -12.93 -15.42 23.98
C THR A 124 -12.68 -16.93 23.95
N GLY A 125 -11.60 -17.39 24.57
CA GLY A 125 -11.34 -18.83 24.78
C GLY A 125 -10.60 -19.53 23.65
N LEU A 126 -9.91 -18.76 22.80
CA LEU A 126 -8.92 -19.28 21.85
C LEU A 126 -7.56 -19.41 22.56
N ASP A 127 -6.87 -20.54 22.37
CA ASP A 127 -5.51 -20.80 22.83
C ASP A 127 -4.62 -21.25 21.66
N ALA A 128 -4.63 -22.54 21.33
CA ALA A 128 -3.75 -23.15 20.33
C ALA A 128 -4.19 -22.92 18.87
N GLU A 129 -5.36 -22.32 18.67
CA GLU A 129 -6.00 -22.18 17.37
C GLU A 129 -5.36 -21.08 16.52
N SER A 130 -5.23 -21.34 15.22
CA SER A 130 -4.67 -20.40 14.23
C SER A 130 -5.69 -19.95 13.18
N ALA A 131 -6.88 -20.55 13.16
CA ALA A 131 -8.04 -20.09 12.42
C ALA A 131 -9.31 -20.19 13.28
N VAL A 132 -10.31 -19.37 13.01
CA VAL A 132 -11.59 -19.37 13.73
C VAL A 132 -12.75 -18.97 12.82
N ILE A 133 -13.88 -19.67 12.95
CA ILE A 133 -15.17 -19.19 12.43
C ILE A 133 -15.74 -18.24 13.48
N ALA A 134 -15.77 -16.95 13.16
CA ALA A 134 -16.19 -15.91 14.10
C ALA A 134 -17.70 -15.93 14.32
N LEU A 135 -18.45 -15.78 13.24
CA LEU A 135 -19.91 -15.77 13.24
C LEU A 135 -20.44 -16.31 11.91
N GLU A 136 -21.72 -16.65 11.91
CA GLU A 136 -22.46 -17.07 10.73
C GLU A 136 -23.69 -16.18 10.53
N LEU A 137 -23.91 -15.72 9.31
CA LEU A 137 -25.22 -15.23 8.88
C LEU A 137 -25.93 -16.42 8.24
N TYR A 138 -27.12 -16.77 8.73
CA TYR A 138 -27.86 -17.94 8.23
C TYR A 138 -29.33 -17.61 7.98
N ARG A 139 -29.88 -18.23 6.93
CA ARG A 139 -31.27 -18.05 6.53
C ARG A 139 -32.12 -19.17 7.14
N ARG A 140 -33.22 -18.80 7.82
CA ARG A 140 -34.19 -19.77 8.35
C ARG A 140 -35.61 -19.22 8.14
N GLN A 141 -36.45 -20.00 7.47
CA GLN A 141 -37.84 -19.62 7.14
C GLN A 141 -37.91 -18.27 6.38
N GLY A 142 -36.97 -18.06 5.45
CA GLY A 142 -36.91 -16.85 4.61
C GLY A 142 -36.26 -15.63 5.26
N ALA A 143 -36.00 -15.64 6.58
CA ALA A 143 -35.36 -14.54 7.31
C ALA A 143 -33.91 -14.86 7.66
N TRP A 144 -33.04 -13.84 7.55
CA TRP A 144 -31.64 -13.92 7.94
C TRP A 144 -31.44 -13.65 9.44
N LYS A 145 -30.48 -14.36 10.03
CA LYS A 145 -30.08 -14.24 11.43
C LYS A 145 -28.56 -14.30 11.52
N VAL A 146 -27.98 -13.64 12.50
CA VAL A 146 -26.57 -13.80 12.87
C VAL A 146 -26.45 -14.77 14.04
N ARG A 147 -25.41 -15.61 14.04
CA ARG A 147 -25.03 -16.52 15.12
C ARG A 147 -23.58 -16.32 15.49
N ALA A 148 -23.29 -16.13 16.78
CA ALA A 148 -21.92 -16.17 17.29
C ALA A 148 -21.42 -17.63 17.34
N ILE A 149 -20.29 -17.93 16.70
CA ILE A 149 -19.77 -19.30 16.57
C ILE A 149 -18.53 -19.51 17.43
N GLY A 150 -17.48 -18.71 17.22
CA GLY A 150 -16.22 -18.76 17.96
C GLY A 150 -15.56 -20.14 17.97
N GLN A 151 -15.68 -20.91 16.88
CA GLN A 151 -15.08 -22.24 16.75
C GLN A 151 -13.67 -22.09 16.16
N GLY A 152 -12.65 -22.39 16.96
CA GLY A 152 -11.26 -22.33 16.54
C GLY A 152 -10.74 -23.67 16.00
N TYR A 153 -9.67 -23.59 15.20
CA TYR A 153 -9.00 -24.71 14.54
C TYR A 153 -7.48 -24.59 14.73
N ALA A 154 -6.87 -25.61 15.33
CA ALA A 154 -5.42 -25.66 15.58
C ALA A 154 -4.62 -25.90 14.28
N GLY A 155 -5.15 -26.73 13.38
CA GLY A 155 -4.63 -26.98 12.04
C GLY A 155 -4.87 -25.84 11.04
N GLY A 156 -5.38 -24.70 11.52
CA GLY A 156 -5.49 -23.46 10.75
C GLY A 156 -6.53 -23.52 9.64
N LEU A 157 -6.32 -22.70 8.61
CA LEU A 157 -7.31 -22.48 7.56
C LEU A 157 -7.64 -23.74 6.76
N ALA A 158 -6.67 -24.64 6.57
CA ALA A 158 -6.88 -25.90 5.86
C ALA A 158 -7.84 -26.84 6.62
N GLU A 159 -7.67 -26.95 7.95
CA GLU A 159 -8.57 -27.76 8.79
C GLU A 159 -9.97 -27.14 8.85
N LEU A 160 -10.05 -25.82 9.01
CA LEU A 160 -11.32 -25.08 9.01
C LEU A 160 -12.10 -25.32 7.71
N LEU A 161 -11.47 -25.13 6.55
CA LEU A 161 -12.14 -25.30 5.26
C LEU A 161 -12.54 -26.76 5.02
N ALA A 162 -11.75 -27.71 5.50
CA ALA A 162 -12.09 -29.13 5.42
C ALA A 162 -13.30 -29.48 6.30
N ASP A 163 -13.42 -28.87 7.48
CA ASP A 163 -14.59 -29.03 8.37
C ASP A 163 -15.88 -28.49 7.73
N GLN A 164 -15.78 -27.45 6.90
CA GLN A 164 -16.88 -26.95 6.07
C GLN A 164 -17.15 -27.79 4.80
N ASN A 165 -16.55 -28.98 4.72
CA ASN A 165 -16.68 -29.94 3.61
C ASN A 165 -16.26 -29.38 2.24
N LEU A 166 -15.34 -28.41 2.20
CA LEU A 166 -14.84 -27.83 0.96
C LEU A 166 -13.88 -28.81 0.23
N PRO A 167 -14.11 -29.15 -1.05
CA PRO A 167 -13.12 -29.85 -1.86
C PRO A 167 -11.87 -28.96 -2.06
N GLU A 168 -10.68 -29.57 -2.04
CA GLU A 168 -9.40 -28.84 -2.21
C GLU A 168 -9.09 -27.81 -1.10
N ALA A 169 -9.59 -28.03 0.11
CA ALA A 169 -9.34 -27.18 1.29
C ALA A 169 -7.85 -26.87 1.53
N GLY A 170 -6.97 -27.88 1.45
CA GLY A 170 -5.52 -27.71 1.62
C GLY A 170 -4.88 -26.82 0.55
N PRO A 171 -5.03 -27.15 -0.75
CA PRO A 171 -4.57 -26.30 -1.85
C PRO A 171 -5.11 -24.86 -1.78
N LEU A 172 -6.39 -24.66 -1.48
CA LEU A 172 -6.95 -23.31 -1.35
C LEU A 172 -6.32 -22.54 -0.19
N ALA A 173 -6.19 -23.16 0.99
CA ALA A 173 -5.53 -22.52 2.13
C ALA A 173 -4.09 -22.09 1.79
N GLY A 174 -3.36 -22.92 1.03
CA GLY A 174 -2.04 -22.57 0.49
C GLY A 174 -2.09 -21.31 -0.38
N ARG A 175 -3.02 -21.24 -1.36
CA ARG A 175 -3.20 -20.06 -2.22
C ARG A 175 -3.59 -18.81 -1.43
N ILE A 176 -4.42 -18.94 -0.40
CA ILE A 176 -4.81 -17.82 0.47
C ILE A 176 -3.57 -17.28 1.21
N ASN A 177 -2.79 -18.17 1.81
CA ASN A 177 -1.57 -17.80 2.52
C ASN A 177 -0.53 -17.17 1.58
N GLU A 178 -0.40 -17.68 0.36
CA GLU A 178 0.49 -17.11 -0.65
C GLU A 178 0.02 -15.72 -1.11
N ALA A 179 -1.28 -15.55 -1.39
CA ALA A 179 -1.85 -14.25 -1.75
C ALA A 179 -1.64 -13.22 -0.63
N VAL A 180 -1.76 -13.64 0.63
CA VAL A 180 -1.49 -12.80 1.80
C VAL A 180 -0.01 -12.52 1.95
N ALA A 181 0.88 -13.49 1.75
CA ALA A 181 2.33 -13.29 1.81
C ALA A 181 2.81 -12.34 0.69
N GLN A 182 2.25 -12.46 -0.51
CA GLN A 182 2.47 -11.51 -1.60
C GLN A 182 1.87 -10.14 -1.29
N GLY A 183 0.71 -10.08 -0.63
CA GLY A 183 0.11 -8.83 -0.15
C GLY A 183 0.96 -8.14 0.91
N LEU A 184 1.52 -8.90 1.87
CA LEU A 184 2.42 -8.40 2.91
C LEU A 184 3.81 -8.03 2.39
N ALA A 185 4.32 -8.74 1.38
CA ALA A 185 5.54 -8.34 0.69
C ALA A 185 5.36 -7.01 -0.07
N ARG A 186 4.13 -6.73 -0.54
CA ARG A 186 3.72 -5.43 -1.09
C ARG A 186 3.44 -4.37 -0.02
N SER A 187 3.16 -4.79 1.22
CA SER A 187 2.92 -3.93 2.39
C SER A 187 3.90 -4.26 3.52
N VAL A 188 5.18 -3.89 3.37
CA VAL A 188 6.17 -4.14 4.41
C VAL A 188 5.92 -3.24 5.65
N PRO A 189 5.92 -3.81 6.87
CA PRO A 189 5.82 -3.09 8.14
C PRO A 189 7.16 -2.52 8.66
N ALA A 190 7.07 -1.56 9.60
CA ALA A 190 8.18 -1.05 10.41
C ALA A 190 8.95 -2.15 11.17
N PRO A 191 10.23 -1.96 11.55
CA PRO A 191 11.00 -2.97 12.26
C PRO A 191 10.57 -2.99 13.73
N PRO A 192 10.60 -4.14 14.41
CA PRO A 192 10.39 -4.13 15.86
C PRO A 192 11.54 -3.40 16.56
N SER A 193 11.18 -2.44 17.42
CA SER A 193 12.05 -1.85 18.44
C SER A 193 12.58 -2.97 19.33
N ARG A 194 13.89 -3.25 19.30
CA ARG A 194 14.49 -4.12 20.32
C ARG A 194 14.48 -3.37 21.65
N THR A 195 13.57 -3.77 22.52
CA THR A 195 13.72 -3.58 23.96
C THR A 195 15.05 -4.20 24.39
N ALA A 196 15.82 -3.42 25.14
CA ALA A 196 17.02 -3.89 25.81
C ALA A 196 16.59 -4.96 26.82
N ASP A 197 17.07 -6.19 26.65
CA ASP A 197 16.98 -7.20 27.70
C ASP A 197 18.38 -7.49 28.23
N THR A 198 18.68 -6.84 29.36
CA THR A 198 19.77 -7.17 30.27
C THR A 198 19.34 -8.35 31.13
N SER A 199 19.79 -9.57 30.81
CA SER A 199 20.24 -10.55 31.81
C SER A 199 20.84 -11.82 31.20
N ASP A 200 22.16 -11.88 31.28
CA ASP A 200 22.97 -12.97 31.86
C ASP A 200 22.72 -14.46 31.52
N ARG A 201 23.78 -15.05 30.93
CA ARG A 201 24.47 -16.29 31.37
C ARG A 201 23.84 -17.67 31.08
N HIS A 202 24.37 -18.39 30.07
CA HIS A 202 25.24 -19.58 30.21
C HIS A 202 25.47 -20.26 28.84
N ARG A 203 26.74 -20.45 28.47
CA ARG A 203 27.20 -21.21 27.29
C ARG A 203 28.08 -22.36 27.75
N PRO A 204 27.84 -23.62 27.33
CA PRO A 204 28.90 -24.61 27.28
C PRO A 204 29.64 -24.51 25.95
N GLN A 205 30.95 -24.62 26.08
CA GLN A 205 31.98 -24.46 25.06
C GLN A 205 32.00 -25.64 24.09
N THR A 206 32.35 -25.37 22.82
CA THR A 206 33.10 -26.30 21.98
C THR A 206 34.17 -25.51 21.23
N ALA A 207 35.42 -25.96 21.41
CA ALA A 207 36.63 -25.40 20.81
C ALA A 207 36.83 -25.90 19.36
N PRO A 208 37.66 -25.21 18.54
CA PRO A 208 37.62 -25.30 17.09
C PRO A 208 38.65 -26.26 16.47
N ALA A 209 38.41 -26.48 15.17
CA ALA A 209 39.05 -27.35 14.18
C ALA A 209 40.57 -27.27 14.05
N VAL A 210 41.17 -28.30 13.43
CA VAL A 210 42.23 -28.17 12.38
C VAL A 210 42.20 -29.44 11.48
N GLY A 211 42.07 -29.27 10.15
CA GLY A 211 42.41 -30.28 9.13
C GLY A 211 43.91 -30.23 8.77
N PRO A 212 44.49 -31.17 7.99
CA PRO A 212 44.46 -30.95 6.55
C PRO A 212 44.54 -32.21 5.64
N ASP A 213 44.18 -31.98 4.37
CA ASP A 213 44.60 -32.55 3.09
C ASP A 213 45.54 -33.78 3.03
N GLN A 214 45.17 -34.84 2.28
CA GLN A 214 45.51 -35.06 0.86
C GLN A 214 45.13 -36.49 0.38
N ASN A 215 44.55 -36.55 -0.83
CA ASN A 215 44.55 -37.60 -1.87
C ASN A 215 44.88 -39.08 -1.55
N GLY A 216 43.98 -39.97 -1.99
CA GLY A 216 44.36 -41.22 -2.69
C GLY A 216 43.89 -42.55 -2.11
N THR A 217 42.86 -43.14 -2.73
CA THR A 217 42.65 -44.59 -3.04
C THR A 217 43.01 -45.69 -2.01
N ALA A 218 41.94 -46.36 -1.54
CA ALA A 218 41.72 -47.80 -1.28
C ALA A 218 42.70 -48.66 -0.42
N PRO A 219 42.17 -49.59 0.42
CA PRO A 219 42.98 -50.46 1.26
C PRO A 219 43.27 -51.85 0.67
N THR A 220 44.48 -52.35 0.93
CA THR A 220 44.79 -53.77 1.19
C THR A 220 45.81 -53.86 2.33
N SER A 221 45.55 -54.77 3.27
CA SER A 221 46.30 -55.05 4.52
C SER A 221 47.64 -55.81 4.30
N PRO A 222 48.32 -56.36 5.33
CA PRO A 222 49.09 -55.72 6.42
C PRO A 222 50.55 -56.29 6.54
N TYR A 223 51.45 -55.67 7.34
CA TYR A 223 52.38 -56.30 8.32
C TYR A 223 53.54 -55.37 8.75
N GLY A 224 53.72 -55.23 10.08
CA GLY A 224 54.99 -55.13 10.86
C GLY A 224 55.99 -53.99 10.57
N THR A 225 56.84 -53.52 11.49
CA THR A 225 57.05 -53.70 12.93
C THR A 225 58.08 -52.63 13.35
N GLN A 226 58.03 -52.22 14.62
CA GLN A 226 59.16 -51.76 15.47
C GLN A 226 59.85 -50.40 15.23
N GLY A 227 59.98 -49.64 16.34
CA GLY A 227 61.22 -48.92 16.66
C GLY A 227 61.07 -47.48 17.16
N ALA A 228 60.89 -47.31 18.47
CA ALA A 228 61.11 -46.06 19.24
C ALA A 228 62.63 -45.73 19.34
N PRO A 229 63.14 -44.76 20.15
CA PRO A 229 62.52 -43.68 20.97
C PRO A 229 63.23 -42.29 20.86
N GLY A 230 62.79 -41.29 21.65
CA GLY A 230 63.31 -39.90 21.79
C GLY A 230 64.74 -39.76 22.38
N PRO A 231 65.17 -38.67 23.08
CA PRO A 231 64.41 -37.62 23.80
C PRO A 231 64.99 -36.16 23.77
N VAL A 232 64.31 -35.31 24.57
CA VAL A 232 64.28 -33.89 25.04
C VAL A 232 65.61 -33.12 25.43
N PRO A 233 65.58 -31.86 26.00
CA PRO A 233 66.20 -30.58 25.55
C PRO A 233 67.42 -30.10 26.42
N PRO A 234 67.93 -28.82 26.37
CA PRO A 234 67.48 -27.72 27.27
C PRO A 234 67.78 -26.24 26.82
N THR A 235 67.65 -25.29 27.74
CA THR A 235 67.44 -23.80 27.70
C THR A 235 68.73 -22.89 27.84
N PRO A 236 68.67 -21.53 28.00
CA PRO A 236 69.46 -20.45 27.30
C PRO A 236 70.68 -19.87 28.11
N PRO A 237 71.47 -18.81 27.68
CA PRO A 237 71.16 -17.36 27.94
C PRO A 237 71.94 -16.22 27.15
N ALA A 238 71.60 -14.94 27.45
CA ALA A 238 72.42 -13.68 27.59
C ALA A 238 73.05 -12.83 26.42
N ALA A 239 72.97 -11.49 26.58
CA ALA A 239 73.54 -10.35 25.77
C ALA A 239 74.97 -9.91 26.24
N PRO A 240 75.74 -8.92 25.67
CA PRO A 240 75.47 -7.43 25.78
C PRO A 240 76.29 -6.36 24.90
N TYR A 241 76.02 -5.04 25.14
CA TYR A 241 76.80 -3.75 24.97
C TYR A 241 77.21 -3.16 23.59
N GLY A 242 77.27 -1.82 23.33
CA GLY A 242 77.11 -0.59 24.15
C GLY A 242 77.32 0.77 23.37
N GLY A 243 77.37 1.92 24.09
CA GLY A 243 77.85 3.25 23.60
C GLY A 243 76.95 4.50 23.85
N GLN A 244 77.41 5.45 24.69
CA GLN A 244 76.83 6.77 25.13
C GLN A 244 77.86 7.91 24.81
N PRO A 245 77.73 9.25 25.14
CA PRO A 245 76.64 10.22 25.48
C PRO A 245 76.84 11.60 24.71
N PRO A 246 76.34 12.84 25.07
CA PRO A 246 75.60 13.31 26.26
C PRO A 246 74.49 14.41 26.13
N GLN A 247 73.80 14.58 27.28
CA GLN A 247 73.28 15.80 27.94
C GLN A 247 71.87 16.40 27.68
N ASN A 248 71.00 16.16 28.68
CA ASN A 248 70.04 17.04 29.39
C ASN A 248 69.19 18.07 28.63
N THR A 249 67.87 17.83 28.58
CA THR A 249 66.82 18.60 29.30
C THR A 249 65.44 17.91 29.14
N THR A 250 64.57 18.04 30.13
CA THR A 250 63.17 17.53 30.20
C THR A 250 62.27 18.72 30.59
N PRO A 251 60.94 18.69 30.40
CA PRO A 251 60.15 18.43 29.18
C PRO A 251 59.01 19.46 28.96
N ALA A 252 58.47 19.54 27.74
CA ALA A 252 57.05 19.86 27.51
C ALA A 252 56.61 19.34 26.13
N GLN A 253 55.67 18.40 26.13
CA GLN A 253 55.13 17.73 24.93
C GLN A 253 54.16 18.63 24.16
N GLY A 254 54.39 18.72 22.86
CA GLY A 254 53.39 19.00 21.83
C GLY A 254 53.56 17.96 20.70
N ASP A 255 52.43 17.50 20.15
CA ASP A 255 52.27 16.74 18.88
C ASP A 255 53.16 17.29 17.73
N PRO A 256 53.48 16.58 16.60
CA PRO A 256 52.57 15.72 15.82
C PRO A 256 53.19 14.59 14.91
N SER A 257 52.30 13.89 14.18
CA SER A 257 52.37 13.42 12.78
C SER A 257 53.24 12.21 12.32
N ALA A 258 52.52 11.29 11.66
CA ALA A 258 52.72 10.75 10.31
C ALA A 258 53.63 9.52 10.00
N THR A 259 52.94 8.54 9.38
CA THR A 259 53.28 7.75 8.17
C THR A 259 54.12 6.46 8.21
N GLY A 260 53.57 5.45 7.51
CA GLY A 260 54.16 4.16 7.08
C GLY A 260 53.60 2.98 7.87
N GLY A 261 52.78 2.05 7.37
CA GLY A 261 52.68 1.48 6.03
C GLY A 261 52.85 -0.05 6.18
N GLY A 262 51.75 -0.80 6.17
CA GLY A 262 51.75 -2.27 6.26
C GLY A 262 50.39 -2.84 5.86
N VAL A 263 50.32 -3.44 4.68
CA VAL A 263 49.12 -4.01 4.07
C VAL A 263 48.61 -5.18 4.94
N ASN A 264 47.35 -5.10 5.38
CA ASN A 264 46.67 -6.17 6.09
C ASN A 264 45.63 -6.82 5.17
N TYR A 265 45.87 -8.09 4.80
CA TYR A 265 44.91 -8.94 4.11
C TYR A 265 43.92 -9.51 5.11
N SER A 266 42.89 -8.75 5.45
CA SER A 266 41.69 -9.27 6.11
C SER A 266 40.44 -8.57 5.57
N HIS A 267 39.70 -9.29 4.71
CA HIS A 267 38.26 -9.06 4.54
C HIS A 267 37.55 -9.84 5.64
N PRO A 268 36.50 -9.29 6.29
CA PRO A 268 35.16 -9.53 5.76
C PRO A 268 34.11 -8.43 6.01
N ARG A 269 33.08 -8.50 5.16
CA ARG A 269 31.74 -7.91 5.29
C ARG A 269 31.12 -8.11 6.67
N ARG A 270 30.19 -7.18 6.97
CA ARG A 270 29.13 -7.16 8.00
C ARG A 270 29.43 -6.31 9.24
N GLN A 271 29.47 -5.00 9.05
CA GLN A 271 28.98 -4.04 10.05
C GLN A 271 27.68 -3.42 9.52
N THR A 272 26.55 -4.02 9.86
CA THR A 272 25.24 -3.35 9.79
C THR A 272 25.07 -2.59 11.11
N ALA A 273 25.66 -1.41 11.22
CA ALA A 273 25.23 -0.45 12.22
C ALA A 273 23.99 0.27 11.66
N PRO A 274 22.89 0.39 12.42
CA PRO A 274 21.78 1.26 12.02
C PRO A 274 22.31 2.70 11.88
N PRO A 275 21.77 3.50 10.95
CA PRO A 275 22.13 4.91 10.86
C PRO A 275 21.84 5.60 12.22
N PRO A 276 22.63 6.61 12.61
CA PRO A 276 22.39 7.33 13.85
C PRO A 276 20.97 7.94 13.82
N PRO A 277 20.21 7.88 14.94
CA PRO A 277 18.92 8.53 15.03
C PRO A 277 19.07 10.02 14.72
N ALA A 278 18.07 10.60 14.03
CA ALA A 278 18.02 12.03 13.81
C ALA A 278 18.12 12.78 15.16
N PRO A 279 18.79 13.94 15.21
CA PRO A 279 18.85 14.73 16.43
C PRO A 279 17.42 14.99 16.94
N PRO A 280 17.11 14.70 18.21
CA PRO A 280 15.79 14.95 18.75
C PRO A 280 15.46 16.43 18.65
N ALA A 281 14.24 16.74 18.23
CA ALA A 281 13.73 18.10 18.25
C ALA A 281 13.87 18.68 19.68
N PRO A 282 14.19 19.98 19.83
CA PRO A 282 14.25 20.60 21.14
C PRO A 282 12.91 20.40 21.86
N PRO A 283 12.92 20.05 23.17
CA PRO A 283 11.70 19.76 23.90
C PRO A 283 10.78 20.98 23.88
N ALA A 284 9.51 20.76 23.53
CA ALA A 284 8.49 21.78 23.54
C ALA A 284 8.34 22.39 24.94
N GLN A 285 8.08 23.70 25.01
CA GLN A 285 7.75 24.34 26.27
C GLN A 285 6.47 23.72 26.85
N PRO A 286 6.36 23.54 28.18
CA PRO A 286 5.17 22.93 28.79
C PRO A 286 3.89 23.66 28.35
N GLY A 287 3.01 22.96 27.64
CA GLY A 287 1.74 23.50 27.15
C GLY A 287 1.74 24.05 25.72
N GLN A 288 2.85 23.97 24.98
CA GLN A 288 2.88 24.23 23.53
C GLN A 288 3.10 22.93 22.76
N PRO A 289 2.36 22.69 21.64
CA PRO A 289 2.69 21.59 20.74
C PRO A 289 4.11 21.80 20.19
N GLY A 290 4.85 20.70 20.03
CA GLY A 290 6.18 20.74 19.42
C GLY A 290 6.12 21.28 18.00
N GLN A 291 7.18 21.94 17.54
CA GLN A 291 7.28 22.32 16.13
C GLN A 291 7.37 21.05 15.27
N PRO A 292 6.57 20.94 14.19
CA PRO A 292 6.64 19.79 13.30
C PRO A 292 8.00 19.71 12.63
N VAL A 293 8.48 18.48 12.42
CA VAL A 293 9.78 18.20 11.77
C VAL A 293 9.55 17.19 10.66
N ALA A 294 10.12 17.45 9.48
CA ALA A 294 10.03 16.52 8.37
C ALA A 294 10.75 15.21 8.69
N GLY A 295 10.05 14.09 8.47
CA GLY A 295 10.52 12.75 8.77
C GLY A 295 10.50 12.42 10.26
N ASP A 296 9.56 12.99 11.03
CA ASP A 296 9.35 12.69 12.46
C ASP A 296 8.65 11.34 12.70
N ALA A 297 7.90 10.85 11.70
CA ALA A 297 7.26 9.55 11.74
C ALA A 297 8.28 8.41 11.85
N THR A 298 7.82 7.23 12.27
CA THR A 298 8.67 6.04 12.40
C THR A 298 9.03 5.46 11.03
N GLY A 299 10.27 4.99 10.85
CA GLY A 299 10.75 4.38 9.61
C GLY A 299 12.26 4.14 9.62
N TRP A 300 12.75 3.30 8.71
CA TRP A 300 14.14 2.82 8.66
C TRP A 300 15.01 3.77 7.83
N SER A 301 14.40 4.39 6.81
CA SER A 301 15.01 5.40 5.95
C SER A 301 14.33 6.76 6.12
N MET A 302 14.97 7.84 5.63
CA MET A 302 14.30 9.15 5.60
C MET A 302 13.07 9.12 4.68
N GLU A 303 13.20 8.43 3.55
CA GLU A 303 12.12 8.26 2.58
C GLU A 303 10.88 7.60 3.20
N GLU A 304 11.07 6.49 3.93
CA GLU A 304 9.97 5.77 4.58
C GLU A 304 9.29 6.62 5.66
N ARG A 305 10.07 7.40 6.40
CA ARG A 305 9.53 8.33 7.40
C ARG A 305 8.68 9.43 6.77
N LEU A 306 9.15 10.03 5.67
CA LEU A 306 8.36 11.03 4.93
C LEU A 306 7.08 10.45 4.36
N TYR A 307 7.12 9.24 3.80
CA TYR A 307 5.92 8.54 3.34
C TYR A 307 4.92 8.29 4.47
N ASN A 308 5.40 7.77 5.61
CA ASN A 308 4.54 7.47 6.77
C ASN A 308 3.96 8.75 7.37
N GLN A 309 4.70 9.86 7.34
CA GLN A 309 4.22 11.15 7.80
C GLN A 309 3.11 11.69 6.88
N VAL A 310 3.31 11.67 5.56
CA VAL A 310 2.26 12.05 4.58
C VAL A 310 1.01 11.16 4.75
N TRP A 311 1.19 9.86 4.96
CA TRP A 311 0.09 8.94 5.22
C TRP A 311 -0.66 9.27 6.52
N GLY A 312 0.07 9.60 7.60
CA GLY A 312 -0.52 10.05 8.86
C GLY A 312 -1.33 11.33 8.69
N MET A 313 -0.80 12.33 7.98
CA MET A 313 -1.52 13.56 7.67
C MET A 313 -2.81 13.30 6.88
N PHE A 314 -2.79 12.36 5.92
CA PHE A 314 -3.96 11.95 5.16
C PHE A 314 -5.06 11.36 6.07
N GLU A 315 -4.67 10.43 6.95
CA GLU A 315 -5.57 9.77 7.91
C GLU A 315 -6.15 10.77 8.92
N ASP A 316 -5.30 11.64 9.48
CA ASP A 316 -5.71 12.62 10.48
C ASP A 316 -6.67 13.66 9.90
N LEU A 317 -6.45 14.10 8.67
CA LEU A 317 -7.38 14.99 7.97
C LEU A 317 -8.73 14.29 7.72
N ALA A 318 -8.73 13.04 7.26
CA ALA A 318 -9.94 12.25 7.06
C ALA A 318 -10.74 12.13 8.36
N ARG A 319 -10.06 11.78 9.46
CA ARG A 319 -10.67 11.59 10.78
C ARG A 319 -11.23 12.90 11.36
N THR A 320 -10.50 13.99 11.19
CA THR A 320 -10.90 15.32 11.67
C THR A 320 -12.15 15.80 10.92
N ALA A 321 -12.18 15.66 9.59
CA ALA A 321 -13.35 15.97 8.78
C ALA A 321 -14.56 15.11 9.17
N ALA A 322 -14.36 13.81 9.42
CA ALA A 322 -15.41 12.92 9.89
C ALA A 322 -15.99 13.34 11.25
N ALA A 323 -15.14 13.73 12.20
CA ALA A 323 -15.56 14.22 13.51
C ALA A 323 -16.38 15.51 13.40
N TYR A 324 -15.96 16.44 12.53
CA TYR A 324 -16.71 17.65 12.23
C TYR A 324 -18.09 17.35 11.63
N ARG A 325 -18.14 16.55 10.55
CA ARG A 325 -19.40 16.18 9.89
C ARG A 325 -20.37 15.49 10.84
N SER A 326 -19.88 14.54 11.63
CA SER A 326 -20.69 13.84 12.65
C SER A 326 -21.24 14.78 13.72
N ALA A 327 -20.47 15.80 14.13
CA ALA A 327 -20.92 16.79 15.10
C ALA A 327 -22.00 17.71 14.53
N VAL A 328 -21.90 18.07 13.25
CA VAL A 328 -22.93 18.83 12.52
C VAL A 328 -24.22 18.00 12.42
N ASP A 329 -24.12 16.74 11.99
CA ASP A 329 -25.28 15.84 11.89
C ASP A 329 -25.98 15.64 13.24
N PHE A 330 -25.20 15.55 14.32
CA PHE A 330 -25.73 15.48 15.68
C PHE A 330 -26.46 16.77 16.07
N ALA A 331 -25.91 17.94 15.75
CA ALA A 331 -26.53 19.24 16.02
C ALA A 331 -27.85 19.41 15.25
N ASP A 332 -27.88 18.96 13.99
CA ASP A 332 -29.08 18.96 13.14
C ASP A 332 -30.16 18.04 13.70
N SER A 333 -29.80 16.79 14.00
CA SER A 333 -30.70 15.79 14.61
C SER A 333 -31.25 16.25 15.95
N ARG A 334 -30.45 16.98 16.74
CA ARG A 334 -30.89 17.54 18.02
C ARG A 334 -31.88 18.68 17.80
N MET A 335 -31.61 19.59 16.86
CA MET A 335 -32.53 20.68 16.53
C MET A 335 -33.88 20.13 16.08
N GLU A 336 -33.88 19.14 15.17
CA GLU A 336 -35.11 18.51 14.67
C GLU A 336 -35.96 17.94 15.81
N LYS A 337 -35.35 17.20 16.75
CA LYS A 337 -36.05 16.69 17.94
C LYS A 337 -36.62 17.79 18.83
N GLU A 338 -35.87 18.88 19.03
CA GLU A 338 -36.36 20.03 19.81
C GLU A 338 -37.54 20.71 19.10
N LEU A 339 -37.52 20.84 17.77
CA LEU A 339 -38.61 21.41 16.96
C LEU A 339 -39.87 20.53 16.97
N ASP A 340 -39.73 19.22 16.82
CA ASP A 340 -40.83 18.25 16.88
C ASP A 340 -41.54 18.30 18.23
N HIS A 341 -40.75 18.36 19.33
CA HIS A 341 -41.30 18.52 20.66
C HIS A 341 -42.12 19.81 20.78
N VAL A 342 -41.60 20.94 20.26
CA VAL A 342 -42.33 22.21 20.25
C VAL A 342 -43.63 22.12 19.45
N LEU A 343 -43.67 21.42 18.31
CA LEU A 343 -44.89 21.24 17.50
C LEU A 343 -45.93 20.31 18.15
N SER A 344 -45.46 19.35 18.95
CA SER A 344 -46.29 18.38 19.66
C SER A 344 -47.06 19.00 20.85
N ASP A 345 -46.53 20.06 21.46
CA ASP A 345 -47.18 20.73 22.60
C ASP A 345 -48.34 21.64 22.12
N PRO A 346 -49.59 21.42 22.57
CA PRO A 346 -50.70 22.29 22.21
C PRO A 346 -50.56 23.74 22.71
N ARG A 347 -49.76 23.98 23.76
CA ARG A 347 -49.58 25.31 24.38
C ARG A 347 -48.66 26.24 23.60
N SER A 348 -47.76 25.68 22.82
CA SER A 348 -46.81 26.42 21.97
C SER A 348 -47.42 26.88 20.64
N ARG A 349 -48.66 26.45 20.31
CA ARG A 349 -49.36 26.76 19.05
C ARG A 349 -50.03 28.14 19.03
N ILE A 350 -50.28 28.75 20.19
CA ILE A 350 -51.00 30.03 20.31
C ILE A 350 -50.19 30.95 21.24
N GLY A 351 -49.21 31.68 20.68
CA GLY A 351 -48.39 32.68 21.38
C GLY A 351 -46.89 32.60 21.06
N GLY A 352 -46.11 33.64 21.41
CA GLY A 352 -44.67 33.76 21.07
C GLY A 352 -43.72 32.79 21.79
N GLN A 353 -44.22 31.92 22.66
CA GLN A 353 -43.41 30.89 23.34
C GLN A 353 -42.91 29.81 22.37
N GLY A 354 -43.71 29.45 21.36
CA GLY A 354 -43.28 28.52 20.31
C GLY A 354 -42.14 29.11 19.49
N ASP A 355 -42.25 30.39 19.12
CA ASP A 355 -41.23 31.11 18.36
C ASP A 355 -39.90 31.20 19.13
N ALA A 356 -39.95 31.58 20.41
CA ALA A 356 -38.78 31.64 21.28
C ALA A 356 -38.09 30.28 21.47
N ALA A 357 -38.87 29.19 21.55
CA ALA A 357 -38.31 27.83 21.66
C ALA A 357 -37.62 27.37 20.37
N ARG A 358 -38.17 27.72 19.19
CA ARG A 358 -37.52 27.44 17.89
C ARG A 358 -36.23 28.25 17.74
N GLU A 359 -36.25 29.53 18.10
CA GLU A 359 -35.07 30.40 18.09
C GLU A 359 -33.97 29.86 19.03
N ALA A 360 -34.34 29.41 20.24
CA ALA A 360 -33.40 28.79 21.17
C ALA A 360 -32.80 27.47 20.63
N ALA A 361 -33.60 26.63 19.97
CA ALA A 361 -33.11 25.40 19.33
C ALA A 361 -32.13 25.71 18.19
N GLN A 362 -32.43 26.70 17.36
CA GLN A 362 -31.54 27.19 16.30
C GLN A 362 -30.22 27.76 16.87
N ALA A 363 -30.30 28.54 17.95
CA ALA A 363 -29.11 29.10 18.61
C ALA A 363 -28.20 28.01 19.19
N LYS A 364 -28.77 26.96 19.81
CA LYS A 364 -27.98 25.82 20.30
C LYS A 364 -27.32 25.03 19.17
N ARG A 365 -28.04 24.81 18.06
CA ARG A 365 -27.48 24.17 16.86
C ARG A 365 -26.28 24.98 16.36
N ALA A 366 -26.45 26.29 16.18
CA ALA A 366 -25.38 27.18 15.74
C ALA A 366 -24.16 27.08 16.67
N GLN A 367 -24.37 27.12 17.99
CA GLN A 367 -23.29 27.00 18.97
C GLN A 367 -22.53 25.66 18.87
N LEU A 368 -23.23 24.54 18.65
CA LEU A 368 -22.59 23.22 18.48
C LEU A 368 -21.78 23.15 17.19
N VAL A 369 -22.32 23.68 16.09
CA VAL A 369 -21.63 23.75 14.80
C VAL A 369 -20.39 24.65 14.90
N ASP A 370 -20.49 25.81 15.54
CA ASP A 370 -19.36 26.73 15.75
C ASP A 370 -18.26 26.07 16.59
N GLN A 371 -18.63 25.32 17.63
CA GLN A 371 -17.67 24.57 18.44
C GLN A 371 -16.98 23.45 17.65
N ALA A 372 -17.73 22.72 16.82
CA ALA A 372 -17.18 21.69 15.95
C ALA A 372 -16.23 22.30 14.91
N ARG A 373 -16.61 23.44 14.31
CA ARG A 373 -15.79 24.17 13.35
C ARG A 373 -14.49 24.66 13.98
N ALA A 374 -14.54 25.21 15.19
CA ALA A 374 -13.33 25.60 15.92
C ALA A 374 -12.42 24.42 16.31
N GLY A 375 -12.96 23.19 16.39
CA GLY A 375 -12.17 21.97 16.49
C GLY A 375 -11.42 21.70 15.19
N LEU A 376 -12.17 21.56 14.10
CA LEU A 376 -11.65 21.34 12.75
C LEU A 376 -10.58 22.37 12.36
N ASP A 377 -10.84 23.67 12.54
CA ASP A 377 -9.92 24.74 12.15
C ASP A 377 -8.57 24.64 12.91
N ARG A 378 -8.57 24.18 14.16
CA ARG A 378 -7.34 23.98 14.94
C ARG A 378 -6.54 22.80 14.42
N ASP A 379 -7.21 21.69 14.14
CA ASP A 379 -6.56 20.46 13.67
C ASP A 379 -6.03 20.66 12.23
N VAL A 380 -6.78 21.33 11.36
CA VAL A 380 -6.32 21.72 10.01
C VAL A 380 -5.14 22.69 10.08
N ALA A 381 -5.13 23.65 11.00
CA ALA A 381 -3.99 24.55 11.19
C ALA A 381 -2.72 23.80 11.63
N GLN A 382 -2.86 22.77 12.48
CA GLN A 382 -1.74 21.90 12.86
C GLN A 382 -1.21 21.11 11.66
N LEU A 383 -2.09 20.46 10.89
CA LEU A 383 -1.71 19.70 9.70
C LEU A 383 -1.10 20.58 8.62
N LYS A 384 -1.55 21.84 8.49
CA LYS A 384 -0.95 22.82 7.60
C LYS A 384 0.48 23.16 8.02
N ALA A 385 0.72 23.40 9.31
CA ALA A 385 2.06 23.64 9.83
C ALA A 385 2.99 22.42 9.61
N GLU A 386 2.45 21.20 9.67
CA GLU A 386 3.19 19.99 9.33
C GLU A 386 3.53 19.92 7.83
N SER A 387 2.54 20.17 6.97
CA SER A 387 2.72 20.25 5.52
C SER A 387 3.79 21.27 5.10
N ASP A 388 3.81 22.44 5.73
CA ASP A 388 4.78 23.51 5.46
C ASP A 388 6.24 23.07 5.71
N VAL A 389 6.46 22.08 6.56
CA VAL A 389 7.79 21.50 6.85
C VAL A 389 8.06 20.27 6.00
N VAL A 390 7.05 19.42 5.78
CA VAL A 390 7.18 18.16 5.04
C VAL A 390 7.36 18.40 3.55
N GLU A 391 6.52 19.22 2.91
CA GLU A 391 6.48 19.40 1.45
C GLU A 391 7.85 19.85 0.88
N PRO A 392 8.58 20.82 1.47
CA PRO A 392 9.92 21.19 1.00
C PRO A 392 10.98 20.09 1.16
N ALA A 393 10.77 19.15 2.08
CA ALA A 393 11.70 18.06 2.37
C ALA A 393 11.45 16.80 1.51
N LEU A 394 10.37 16.77 0.73
CA LEU A 394 10.00 15.62 -0.09
C LEU A 394 11.06 15.36 -1.19
N PRO A 395 11.49 14.11 -1.39
CA PRO A 395 12.37 13.74 -2.49
C PRO A 395 11.67 13.88 -3.85
N PRO A 396 12.39 13.89 -4.99
CA PRO A 396 11.79 14.06 -6.32
C PRO A 396 10.59 13.14 -6.60
N ALA A 397 10.61 11.90 -6.10
CA ALA A 397 9.52 10.96 -6.27
C ALA A 397 8.20 11.43 -5.64
N TYR A 398 8.27 12.17 -4.52
CA TYR A 398 7.11 12.60 -3.72
C TYR A 398 6.81 14.09 -3.91
N ALA A 399 7.77 14.86 -4.42
CA ALA A 399 7.67 16.31 -4.54
C ALA A 399 6.80 16.76 -5.73
N ARG A 400 6.16 17.92 -5.62
CA ARG A 400 5.51 18.61 -6.76
C ARG A 400 6.54 19.02 -7.82
N TRP A 401 6.10 19.31 -9.04
CA TRP A 401 6.98 19.78 -10.12
C TRP A 401 7.52 21.21 -9.90
N ASP A 402 6.89 22.02 -9.05
CA ASP A 402 7.39 23.33 -8.61
C ASP A 402 8.39 23.25 -7.46
N ASN A 403 8.60 22.06 -6.87
CA ASN A 403 9.51 21.90 -5.75
C ASN A 403 10.99 22.13 -6.20
N PRO A 404 11.77 22.93 -5.45
CA PRO A 404 13.17 23.21 -5.77
C PRO A 404 14.06 21.97 -5.93
N VAL A 405 13.71 20.82 -5.34
CA VAL A 405 14.46 19.56 -5.42
C VAL A 405 14.78 19.14 -6.87
N TRP A 406 13.91 19.49 -7.83
CA TRP A 406 14.11 19.17 -9.24
C TRP A 406 15.30 19.91 -9.88
N HIS A 407 15.74 21.05 -9.35
CA HIS A 407 16.90 21.78 -9.88
C HIS A 407 18.22 21.03 -9.65
N ALA A 408 18.27 20.22 -8.59
CA ALA A 408 19.40 19.36 -8.25
C ALA A 408 19.16 17.89 -8.65
N TYR A 409 18.18 17.64 -9.52
CA TYR A 409 17.81 16.29 -9.92
C TYR A 409 19.00 15.49 -10.45
N ARG A 410 19.02 14.20 -10.09
CA ARG A 410 19.94 13.17 -10.57
C ARG A 410 19.13 11.90 -10.75
N VAL A 411 19.43 11.15 -11.80
CA VAL A 411 18.82 9.83 -12.02
C VAL A 411 19.16 8.94 -10.81
N PRO A 412 18.16 8.32 -10.18
CA PRO A 412 18.39 7.52 -8.97
C PRO A 412 19.11 6.22 -9.30
N MET A 413 19.72 5.62 -8.27
CA MET A 413 20.37 4.30 -8.37
C MET A 413 19.46 3.16 -7.91
N GLU A 414 18.41 3.49 -7.17
CA GLU A 414 17.44 2.54 -6.62
C GLU A 414 16.03 3.09 -6.86
N THR A 415 15.06 2.21 -7.12
CA THR A 415 13.66 2.59 -7.27
C THR A 415 13.11 3.04 -5.92
N PRO A 416 12.45 4.22 -5.84
CA PRO A 416 11.85 4.68 -4.60
C PRO A 416 10.65 3.82 -4.21
N MET A 417 10.27 3.94 -2.94
CA MET A 417 9.18 3.19 -2.34
C MET A 417 7.80 3.59 -2.90
N ALA A 418 7.65 4.85 -3.31
CA ALA A 418 6.39 5.41 -3.76
C ALA A 418 6.59 6.52 -4.82
N LEU A 419 5.48 7.00 -5.36
CA LEU A 419 5.40 8.04 -6.36
C LEU A 419 4.19 8.94 -6.06
N ARG A 420 4.34 10.26 -6.15
CA ARG A 420 3.19 11.17 -6.13
C ARG A 420 2.48 11.22 -7.48
N LEU A 421 1.18 10.93 -7.46
CA LEU A 421 0.29 11.05 -8.62
C LEU A 421 -0.49 12.37 -8.64
N GLY A 422 -0.49 13.15 -7.57
CA GLY A 422 -1.25 14.39 -7.52
C GLY A 422 -1.44 14.82 -6.09
N ASP A 423 -2.51 15.57 -5.85
CA ASP A 423 -2.86 16.11 -4.55
C ASP A 423 -4.32 15.80 -4.21
N LEU A 424 -4.60 15.64 -2.92
CA LEU A 424 -5.93 15.39 -2.39
C LEU A 424 -6.33 16.56 -1.48
N ARG A 425 -7.55 17.05 -1.66
CA ARG A 425 -8.17 18.05 -0.80
C ARG A 425 -9.54 17.61 -0.31
N LEU A 426 -9.93 18.12 0.85
CA LEU A 426 -11.31 18.09 1.32
C LEU A 426 -11.92 19.51 1.27
N PRO A 427 -13.24 19.64 1.00
CA PRO A 427 -13.93 20.92 1.03
C PRO A 427 -13.79 21.68 2.35
N GLU A 428 -13.66 20.95 3.46
CA GLU A 428 -13.48 21.51 4.79
C GLU A 428 -12.10 22.17 5.01
N ALA A 429 -11.12 21.84 4.18
CA ALA A 429 -9.72 22.22 4.33
C ALA A 429 -9.09 22.67 3.00
N GLU A 430 -9.72 23.63 2.32
CA GLU A 430 -9.29 24.10 0.99
C GLU A 430 -7.83 24.56 0.92
N GLU A 431 -7.29 25.08 2.02
CA GLU A 431 -5.91 25.57 2.11
C GLU A 431 -4.86 24.47 2.33
N LEU A 432 -5.28 23.21 2.49
CA LEU A 432 -4.40 22.06 2.77
C LEU A 432 -4.55 21.01 1.66
N SER A 433 -3.45 20.78 0.95
CA SER A 433 -3.32 19.69 -0.03
C SER A 433 -2.45 18.57 0.55
N ILE A 434 -2.94 17.34 0.47
CA ILE A 434 -2.22 16.14 0.88
C ILE A 434 -1.64 15.43 -0.36
N PRO A 435 -0.33 15.15 -0.42
CA PRO A 435 0.25 14.41 -1.54
C PRO A 435 -0.39 13.02 -1.72
N MET A 436 -0.91 12.75 -2.91
CA MET A 436 -1.42 11.41 -3.27
C MET A 436 -0.24 10.51 -3.64
N LEU A 437 0.28 9.75 -2.67
CA LEU A 437 1.38 8.80 -2.88
C LEU A 437 0.86 7.39 -3.18
N VAL A 438 1.39 6.76 -4.24
CA VAL A 438 1.15 5.35 -4.57
C VAL A 438 2.45 4.56 -4.50
N ARG A 439 2.39 3.30 -4.07
CA ARG A 439 3.57 2.42 -3.99
C ARG A 439 4.08 2.04 -5.38
N LEU A 440 5.38 1.81 -5.47
CA LEU A 440 6.02 1.23 -6.65
C LEU A 440 6.47 -0.22 -6.37
N PRO A 441 6.42 -1.12 -7.38
CA PRO A 441 5.90 -0.90 -8.73
C PRO A 441 4.37 -0.68 -8.74
N LEU A 442 3.84 -0.09 -9.81
CA LEU A 442 2.41 0.24 -9.88
C LEU A 442 1.55 -1.04 -9.91
N GLU A 443 0.75 -1.26 -8.87
CA GLU A 443 -0.13 -2.44 -8.81
C GLU A 443 -1.32 -2.37 -9.76
N ARG A 444 -1.72 -1.16 -10.16
CA ARG A 444 -2.81 -0.90 -11.10
C ARG A 444 -2.32 0.01 -12.21
N GLY A 445 -2.82 -0.24 -13.41
CA GLY A 445 -2.70 0.75 -14.47
C GLY A 445 -3.50 2.02 -14.14
N LEU A 446 -3.28 3.06 -14.92
CA LEU A 446 -3.91 4.36 -14.76
C LEU A 446 -4.91 4.60 -15.89
N TRP A 447 -6.04 5.22 -15.57
CA TRP A 447 -6.97 5.77 -16.55
C TRP A 447 -7.13 7.26 -16.27
N ILE A 448 -6.72 8.09 -17.22
CA ILE A 448 -6.89 9.53 -17.17
C ILE A 448 -8.10 9.87 -18.04
N ASP A 449 -9.15 10.35 -17.37
CA ASP A 449 -10.44 10.62 -18.00
C ASP A 449 -10.34 11.81 -18.96
N SER A 450 -10.62 11.59 -20.24
CA SER A 450 -10.67 12.67 -21.24
C SER A 450 -12.10 13.06 -21.66
N GLY A 451 -13.11 12.46 -21.01
CA GLY A 451 -14.52 12.74 -21.24
C GLY A 451 -15.00 14.01 -20.54
N GLN A 452 -16.27 14.36 -20.77
CA GLN A 452 -16.86 15.53 -20.11
C GLN A 452 -17.01 15.26 -18.61
N SER A 453 -16.30 16.04 -17.79
CA SER A 453 -16.48 16.05 -16.35
C SER A 453 -17.30 17.29 -15.93
N PRO A 454 -18.32 17.15 -15.06
CA PRO A 454 -18.92 18.31 -14.41
C PRO A 454 -17.86 18.95 -13.51
N SER A 455 -17.33 20.11 -13.91
CA SER A 455 -16.38 20.83 -13.06
C SER A 455 -17.08 21.32 -11.79
N LEU A 456 -16.31 21.44 -10.70
CA LEU A 456 -16.78 21.97 -9.42
C LEU A 456 -17.37 23.38 -9.54
N ASP A 457 -16.87 24.18 -10.50
CA ASP A 457 -17.33 25.55 -10.77
C ASP A 457 -18.52 25.62 -11.76
N GLY A 458 -19.03 24.49 -12.23
CA GLY A 458 -20.10 24.43 -13.25
C GLY A 458 -19.68 24.95 -14.62
N ALA A 459 -18.38 25.19 -14.84
CA ALA A 459 -17.80 25.56 -16.12
C ALA A 459 -17.67 24.33 -17.02
N PHE A 460 -18.25 24.39 -18.23
CA PHE A 460 -18.02 23.37 -19.25
C PHE A 460 -16.65 23.62 -19.89
N HIS A 461 -15.74 22.67 -19.74
CA HIS A 461 -14.51 22.67 -20.54
C HIS A 461 -14.81 22.21 -21.97
N ASP A 462 -14.10 22.79 -22.94
CA ASP A 462 -14.11 22.29 -24.30
C ASP A 462 -13.55 20.85 -24.31
N SER A 463 -14.19 19.94 -25.04
CA SER A 463 -13.79 18.52 -25.07
C SER A 463 -12.38 18.35 -25.64
N HIS A 464 -11.98 19.22 -26.58
CA HIS A 464 -10.61 19.26 -27.08
C HIS A 464 -9.60 19.72 -26.02
N GLU A 465 -9.99 20.67 -25.16
CA GLU A 465 -9.15 21.14 -24.06
C GLU A 465 -8.96 20.06 -23.00
N LEU A 466 -10.03 19.35 -22.61
CA LEU A 466 -9.95 18.23 -21.66
C LEU A 466 -9.06 17.10 -22.18
N ARG A 467 -9.19 16.71 -23.45
CA ARG A 467 -8.30 15.71 -24.08
C ARG A 467 -6.84 16.14 -24.04
N ARG A 468 -6.57 17.42 -24.33
CA ARG A 468 -5.20 17.98 -24.23
C ARG A 468 -4.68 17.91 -22.79
N LEU A 469 -5.47 18.37 -21.81
CA LEU A 469 -5.07 18.35 -20.41
C LEU A 469 -4.87 16.92 -19.88
N ALA A 470 -5.69 15.96 -20.30
CA ALA A 470 -5.55 14.55 -19.95
C ALA A 470 -4.24 13.96 -20.48
N LEU A 471 -3.88 14.29 -21.72
CA LEU A 471 -2.62 13.85 -22.27
C LEU A 471 -1.41 14.58 -21.66
N ASP A 472 -1.53 15.87 -21.34
CA ASP A 472 -0.49 16.62 -20.61
C ASP A 472 -0.26 16.01 -19.21
N ALA A 473 -1.33 15.61 -18.50
CA ALA A 473 -1.23 14.88 -17.25
C ALA A 473 -0.54 13.51 -17.44
N ALA A 474 -0.91 12.76 -18.47
CA ALA A 474 -0.28 11.48 -18.80
C ALA A 474 1.23 11.62 -19.03
N VAL A 475 1.64 12.66 -19.76
CA VAL A 475 3.05 12.99 -20.01
C VAL A 475 3.76 13.38 -18.71
N ALA A 476 3.12 14.15 -17.83
CA ALA A 476 3.67 14.48 -16.52
C ALA A 476 3.89 13.23 -15.65
N HIS A 477 2.94 12.30 -15.62
CA HIS A 477 3.08 11.02 -14.91
C HIS A 477 4.18 10.14 -15.51
N ALA A 478 4.21 9.98 -16.83
CA ALA A 478 5.21 9.18 -17.53
C ALA A 478 6.62 9.74 -17.34
N ALA A 479 6.78 11.06 -17.41
CA ALA A 479 8.05 11.71 -17.15
C ALA A 479 8.51 11.54 -15.71
N ARG A 480 7.58 11.56 -14.74
CA ARG A 480 7.91 11.29 -13.35
C ARG A 480 8.36 9.85 -13.14
N LEU A 481 7.64 8.88 -13.69
CA LEU A 481 8.03 7.47 -13.65
C LEU A 481 9.43 7.27 -14.26
N LEU A 482 9.68 7.82 -15.44
CA LEU A 482 11.01 7.80 -16.07
C LEU A 482 12.10 8.45 -15.19
N ALA A 483 11.76 9.48 -14.42
CA ALA A 483 12.70 10.19 -13.56
C ALA A 483 13.00 9.47 -12.23
N VAL A 484 12.11 8.61 -11.76
CA VAL A 484 12.28 7.96 -10.45
C VAL A 484 12.85 6.55 -10.54
N TYR A 485 12.85 5.94 -11.73
CA TYR A 485 13.49 4.64 -11.93
C TYR A 485 14.99 4.79 -12.26
N PRO A 486 15.82 3.80 -11.88
CA PRO A 486 17.20 3.75 -12.32
C PRO A 486 17.34 3.73 -13.84
N ALA A 487 18.49 4.20 -14.33
CA ALA A 487 18.76 4.25 -15.76
C ALA A 487 18.70 2.84 -16.38
N GLY A 488 17.74 2.63 -17.28
CA GLY A 488 17.57 1.34 -17.96
C GLY A 488 16.52 0.43 -17.35
N ASP A 489 15.98 0.76 -16.17
CA ASP A 489 15.02 -0.10 -15.45
C ASP A 489 13.56 0.19 -15.79
N PHE A 490 13.28 1.27 -16.54
CA PHE A 490 11.93 1.65 -16.97
C PHE A 490 11.90 2.12 -18.42
N THR A 491 10.92 1.61 -19.18
CA THR A 491 10.77 1.87 -20.61
C THR A 491 9.33 2.27 -20.93
N VAL A 492 9.16 3.31 -21.75
CA VAL A 492 7.83 3.82 -22.13
C VAL A 492 7.56 3.59 -23.62
N HIS A 493 6.38 3.03 -23.92
CA HIS A 493 5.78 2.88 -25.24
C HIS A 493 4.55 3.78 -25.36
N VAL A 494 4.26 4.24 -26.57
CA VAL A 494 3.09 5.09 -26.83
C VAL A 494 2.34 4.56 -28.04
N ILE A 495 1.02 4.46 -27.93
CA ILE A 495 0.09 4.25 -29.03
C ILE A 495 -0.73 5.54 -29.20
N ASP A 496 -0.67 6.13 -30.39
CA ASP A 496 -1.40 7.35 -30.77
C ASP A 496 -1.86 7.23 -32.23
N PRO A 497 -2.92 6.47 -32.53
CA PRO A 497 -3.20 6.00 -33.88
C PRO A 497 -3.51 7.12 -34.87
N ALA A 498 -4.26 8.16 -34.47
CA ALA A 498 -4.51 9.35 -35.30
C ALA A 498 -3.40 10.39 -35.22
N GLY A 499 -2.43 10.25 -34.31
CA GLY A 499 -1.41 11.28 -34.07
C GLY A 499 -1.96 12.54 -33.38
N SER A 500 -3.13 12.46 -32.75
CA SER A 500 -3.82 13.60 -32.12
C SER A 500 -3.03 14.13 -30.91
N GLY A 501 -2.18 13.28 -30.31
CA GLY A 501 -1.38 13.60 -29.14
C GLY A 501 0.00 14.20 -29.43
N ALA A 502 0.37 14.42 -30.70
CA ALA A 502 1.74 14.77 -31.09
C ALA A 502 2.32 15.99 -30.35
N GLN A 503 1.51 17.01 -30.08
CA GLN A 503 1.96 18.22 -29.37
C GLN A 503 2.28 17.94 -27.89
N ALA A 504 1.38 17.27 -27.17
CA ALA A 504 1.56 16.97 -25.75
C ALA A 504 2.70 15.94 -25.54
N LEU A 505 2.83 14.96 -26.43
CA LEU A 505 3.89 13.93 -26.39
C LEU A 505 5.27 14.46 -26.79
N ALA A 506 5.37 15.68 -27.32
CA ALA A 506 6.61 16.25 -27.84
C ALA A 506 7.80 16.20 -26.86
N PRO A 507 7.66 16.47 -25.54
CA PRO A 507 8.77 16.37 -24.59
C PRO A 507 9.36 14.96 -24.51
N LEU A 508 8.53 13.91 -24.56
CA LEU A 508 8.98 12.52 -24.52
C LEU A 508 9.66 12.10 -25.84
N VAL A 509 9.08 12.51 -26.97
CA VAL A 509 9.59 12.18 -28.31
C VAL A 509 10.91 12.90 -28.58
N GLN A 510 10.99 14.21 -28.33
CA GLN A 510 12.16 15.03 -28.67
C GLN A 510 13.39 14.70 -27.81
N THR A 511 13.19 14.31 -26.55
CA THR A 511 14.29 13.88 -25.67
C THR A 511 14.78 12.46 -25.97
N GLY A 512 13.99 11.68 -26.71
CA GLY A 512 14.34 10.31 -27.08
C GLY A 512 14.27 9.32 -25.92
N VAL A 513 13.44 9.59 -24.90
CA VAL A 513 13.25 8.70 -23.74
C VAL A 513 12.34 7.51 -24.03
N LEU A 514 11.52 7.57 -25.09
CA LEU A 514 10.62 6.49 -25.50
C LEU A 514 11.40 5.30 -26.09
N ALA A 515 10.82 4.10 -26.00
CA ALA A 515 11.36 2.88 -26.62
C ALA A 515 11.45 2.98 -28.15
N GLY A 516 10.56 3.78 -28.74
CA GLY A 516 10.45 4.03 -30.18
C GLY A 516 9.48 5.20 -30.43
N PRO A 517 9.25 5.56 -31.70
CA PRO A 517 8.25 6.57 -32.04
C PRO A 517 6.84 6.11 -31.61
N PRO A 518 5.92 7.04 -31.30
CA PRO A 518 4.52 6.70 -31.06
C PRO A 518 3.95 5.86 -32.20
N ALA A 519 3.30 4.75 -31.86
CA ALA A 519 2.72 3.84 -32.83
C ALA A 519 1.47 4.46 -33.45
N ALA A 520 1.52 4.66 -34.77
CA ALA A 520 0.46 5.26 -35.56
C ALA A 520 -0.30 4.19 -36.37
N GLY A 521 -1.61 4.42 -36.57
CA GLY A 521 -2.52 3.53 -37.28
C GLY A 521 -2.68 2.13 -36.67
N ALA A 522 -3.61 1.35 -37.23
CA ALA A 522 -3.97 0.02 -36.70
C ALA A 522 -2.79 -0.98 -36.72
N ALA A 523 -1.88 -0.88 -37.69
CA ALA A 523 -0.70 -1.74 -37.75
C ALA A 523 0.28 -1.47 -36.60
N GLY A 524 0.48 -0.20 -36.24
CA GLY A 524 1.29 0.18 -35.09
C GLY A 524 0.69 -0.30 -33.77
N VAL A 525 -0.64 -0.13 -33.61
CA VAL A 525 -1.39 -0.65 -32.46
C VAL A 525 -1.15 -2.15 -32.30
N THR A 526 -1.35 -2.91 -33.39
CA THR A 526 -1.21 -4.37 -33.40
C THR A 526 0.21 -4.81 -33.04
N ASP A 527 1.23 -4.13 -33.56
CA ASP A 527 2.63 -4.45 -33.28
C ASP A 527 2.98 -4.25 -31.80
N VAL A 528 2.68 -3.07 -31.23
CA VAL A 528 3.01 -2.75 -29.84
C VAL A 528 2.28 -3.67 -28.87
N LEU A 529 0.96 -3.86 -29.05
CA LEU A 529 0.18 -4.75 -28.19
C LEU A 529 0.65 -6.19 -28.33
N GLY A 530 0.93 -6.67 -29.54
CA GLY A 530 1.47 -8.01 -29.78
C GLY A 530 2.79 -8.26 -29.05
N ARG A 531 3.75 -7.31 -29.14
CA ARG A 531 5.05 -7.42 -28.46
C ARG A 531 4.90 -7.43 -26.93
N LEU A 532 4.05 -6.56 -26.38
CA LEU A 532 3.84 -6.50 -24.92
C LEU A 532 3.08 -7.71 -24.40
N THR A 533 2.06 -8.22 -25.11
CA THR A 533 1.37 -9.46 -24.73
C THR A 533 2.35 -10.64 -24.72
N GLN A 534 3.15 -10.80 -25.78
CA GLN A 534 4.15 -11.87 -25.85
C GLN A 534 5.19 -11.76 -24.73
N ARG A 535 5.58 -10.54 -24.34
CA ARG A 535 6.46 -10.30 -23.19
C ARG A 535 5.82 -10.84 -21.91
N VAL A 536 4.57 -10.47 -21.64
CA VAL A 536 3.85 -10.91 -20.43
C VAL A 536 3.78 -12.44 -20.39
N ASP A 537 3.38 -13.09 -21.49
CA ASP A 537 3.34 -14.55 -21.59
C ASP A 537 4.69 -15.19 -21.26
N LEU A 538 5.78 -14.69 -21.85
CA LEU A 538 7.13 -15.23 -21.63
C LEU A 538 7.59 -15.10 -20.18
N VAL A 539 7.39 -13.93 -19.56
CA VAL A 539 7.79 -13.71 -18.16
C VAL A 539 6.93 -14.53 -17.21
N GLN A 540 5.62 -14.59 -17.44
CA GLN A 540 4.72 -15.43 -16.64
C GLN A 540 5.08 -16.91 -16.73
N MET A 541 5.41 -17.42 -17.92
CA MET A 541 5.88 -18.79 -18.09
C MET A 541 7.17 -19.05 -17.31
N ALA A 542 8.14 -18.13 -17.33
CA ALA A 542 9.38 -18.25 -16.58
C ALA A 542 9.14 -18.24 -15.06
N VAL A 543 8.27 -17.35 -14.58
CA VAL A 543 7.90 -17.25 -13.15
C VAL A 543 7.14 -18.50 -12.68
N ARG A 544 6.10 -18.94 -13.41
CA ARG A 544 5.33 -20.15 -13.07
C ARG A 544 6.18 -21.43 -13.15
N GLY A 545 7.16 -21.46 -14.04
CA GLY A 545 8.13 -22.56 -14.15
C GLY A 545 9.17 -22.57 -13.03
N GLY A 546 9.19 -21.56 -12.15
CA GLY A 546 10.19 -21.42 -11.09
C GLY A 546 11.61 -21.17 -11.61
N ALA A 547 11.75 -20.70 -12.84
CA ALA A 547 13.03 -20.51 -13.52
C ALA A 547 13.11 -19.12 -14.17
N PRO A 548 13.06 -18.02 -13.38
CA PRO A 548 13.14 -16.65 -13.90
C PRO A 548 14.44 -16.37 -14.67
N GLU A 549 15.52 -17.09 -14.37
CA GLU A 549 16.80 -17.06 -15.10
C GLU A 549 16.75 -17.70 -16.49
N SER A 550 15.65 -18.40 -16.83
CA SER A 550 15.46 -19.03 -18.15
C SER A 550 14.93 -18.07 -19.21
N LEU A 551 14.83 -16.77 -18.91
CA LEU A 551 14.50 -15.76 -19.91
C LEU A 551 15.56 -15.75 -21.03
N PRO A 552 15.17 -15.46 -22.30
CA PRO A 552 16.10 -15.43 -23.40
C PRO A 552 17.32 -14.54 -23.13
N PRO A 553 18.53 -14.91 -23.58
CA PRO A 553 19.71 -14.04 -23.44
C PRO A 553 19.47 -12.66 -24.07
N GLY A 554 19.76 -11.60 -23.34
CA GLY A 554 19.52 -10.22 -23.79
C GLY A 554 18.06 -9.77 -23.70
N PHE A 555 17.19 -10.51 -23.01
CA PHE A 555 15.84 -10.08 -22.71
C PHE A 555 15.86 -8.80 -21.86
N ASP A 556 15.12 -7.78 -22.30
CA ASP A 556 14.95 -6.53 -21.57
C ASP A 556 14.23 -6.82 -20.25
N THR A 557 14.85 -6.57 -19.10
CA THR A 557 14.24 -6.79 -17.78
C THR A 557 13.56 -5.54 -17.23
N SER A 558 13.58 -4.43 -17.97
CA SER A 558 12.95 -3.19 -17.54
C SER A 558 11.45 -3.31 -17.40
N GLU A 559 10.93 -2.59 -16.42
CA GLU A 559 9.51 -2.28 -16.28
C GLU A 559 9.03 -1.52 -17.52
N GLN A 560 7.82 -1.81 -17.98
CA GLN A 560 7.26 -1.24 -19.21
C GLN A 560 6.01 -0.43 -18.88
N LEU A 561 5.91 0.77 -19.42
CA LEU A 561 4.67 1.55 -19.43
C LEU A 561 4.15 1.67 -20.86
N LEU A 562 2.90 1.30 -21.07
CA LEU A 562 2.18 1.56 -22.31
C LEU A 562 1.21 2.73 -22.11
N ILE A 563 1.49 3.86 -22.76
CA ILE A 563 0.54 4.98 -22.87
C ILE A 563 -0.35 4.73 -24.09
N VAL A 564 -1.65 4.68 -23.88
CA VAL A 564 -2.67 4.55 -24.92
C VAL A 564 -3.45 5.85 -25.01
N ASN A 565 -3.26 6.57 -26.11
CA ASN A 565 -4.05 7.75 -26.48
C ASN A 565 -5.04 7.39 -27.59
N ASP A 566 -6.06 8.24 -27.76
CA ASP A 566 -6.95 8.22 -28.92
C ASP A 566 -7.79 6.93 -29.03
N PHE A 567 -7.93 6.20 -27.93
CA PHE A 567 -8.86 5.09 -27.84
C PHE A 567 -10.31 5.63 -27.91
N PRO A 568 -11.19 5.06 -28.75
CA PRO A 568 -11.06 3.78 -29.45
C PRO A 568 -10.54 3.80 -30.90
N HIS A 569 -10.13 4.95 -31.43
CA HIS A 569 -9.71 5.05 -32.81
C HIS A 569 -8.49 4.15 -33.11
N GLY A 570 -8.60 3.33 -34.16
CA GLY A 570 -7.54 2.40 -34.56
C GLY A 570 -7.46 1.09 -33.77
N PHE A 571 -8.39 0.84 -32.84
CA PHE A 571 -8.47 -0.40 -32.07
C PHE A 571 -9.56 -1.33 -32.60
N ASP A 572 -9.19 -2.58 -32.90
CA ASP A 572 -10.14 -3.65 -33.19
C ASP A 572 -10.46 -4.49 -31.94
N ASP A 573 -11.39 -5.43 -32.04
CA ASP A 573 -11.80 -6.29 -30.92
C ASP A 573 -10.62 -7.10 -30.33
N ARG A 574 -9.63 -7.46 -31.17
CA ARG A 574 -8.43 -8.16 -30.72
C ARG A 574 -7.57 -7.25 -29.86
N ALA A 575 -7.32 -6.02 -30.31
CA ALA A 575 -6.56 -5.02 -29.58
C ALA A 575 -7.22 -4.72 -28.22
N VAL A 576 -8.54 -4.61 -28.18
CA VAL A 576 -9.30 -4.43 -26.92
C VAL A 576 -9.08 -5.60 -25.96
N ASN A 577 -9.15 -6.84 -26.44
CA ASN A 577 -8.88 -8.01 -25.60
C ASN A 577 -7.43 -8.04 -25.08
N GLN A 578 -6.47 -7.62 -25.90
CA GLN A 578 -5.07 -7.50 -25.47
C GLN A 578 -4.88 -6.41 -24.41
N LEU A 579 -5.54 -5.25 -24.56
CA LEU A 579 -5.52 -4.19 -23.53
C LEU A 579 -6.06 -4.71 -22.19
N ARG A 580 -7.16 -5.45 -22.21
CA ARG A 580 -7.70 -6.12 -21.01
C ARG A 580 -6.71 -7.08 -20.38
N TYR A 581 -6.14 -7.96 -21.19
CA TYR A 581 -5.14 -8.91 -20.73
C TYR A 581 -3.92 -8.20 -20.11
N LEU A 582 -3.43 -7.13 -20.76
CA LEU A 582 -2.32 -6.33 -20.23
C LEU A 582 -2.69 -5.61 -18.92
N ALA A 583 -3.92 -5.13 -18.77
CA ALA A 583 -4.37 -4.49 -17.54
C ALA A 583 -4.46 -5.48 -16.37
N ASP A 584 -4.92 -6.70 -16.63
CA ASP A 584 -5.14 -7.72 -15.60
C ASP A 584 -3.85 -8.47 -15.22
N GLU A 585 -3.06 -8.88 -16.23
CA GLU A 585 -1.90 -9.78 -16.05
C GLU A 585 -0.55 -9.03 -16.09
N GLY A 586 -0.50 -7.89 -16.78
CA GLY A 586 0.72 -7.12 -17.01
C GLY A 586 1.41 -6.62 -15.74
N PRO A 587 0.71 -6.00 -14.76
CA PRO A 587 1.36 -5.43 -13.58
C PRO A 587 2.16 -6.45 -12.77
N SER A 588 1.75 -7.72 -12.75
CA SER A 588 2.43 -8.81 -12.05
C SER A 588 3.83 -9.15 -12.60
N VAL A 589 4.11 -8.73 -13.84
CA VAL A 589 5.35 -9.01 -14.57
C VAL A 589 5.97 -7.73 -15.16
N GLY A 590 5.59 -6.59 -14.60
CA GLY A 590 6.17 -5.30 -14.91
C GLY A 590 5.77 -4.69 -16.25
N VAL A 591 4.50 -4.87 -16.63
CA VAL A 591 3.88 -4.16 -17.76
C VAL A 591 2.67 -3.39 -17.26
N HIS A 592 2.79 -2.06 -17.24
CA HIS A 592 1.77 -1.14 -16.74
C HIS A 592 1.05 -0.45 -17.90
N LEU A 593 -0.26 -0.29 -17.75
CA LEU A 593 -1.10 0.40 -18.72
C LEU A 593 -1.47 1.80 -18.22
N MET A 594 -1.37 2.81 -19.08
CA MET A 594 -1.88 4.16 -18.82
C MET A 594 -2.79 4.56 -20.00
N MET A 595 -4.09 4.63 -19.76
CA MET A 595 -5.07 4.99 -20.77
C MET A 595 -5.46 6.47 -20.66
N VAL A 596 -5.46 7.18 -21.77
CA VAL A 596 -6.07 8.50 -21.93
C VAL A 596 -7.28 8.31 -22.82
N ALA A 597 -8.47 8.30 -22.23
CA ALA A 597 -9.68 7.91 -22.92
C ALA A 597 -10.95 8.48 -22.28
N ASP A 598 -11.95 8.71 -23.12
CA ASP A 598 -13.31 9.04 -22.72
C ASP A 598 -14.11 7.73 -22.59
N ARG A 599 -14.66 7.47 -21.40
CA ARG A 599 -15.45 6.27 -21.13
C ARG A 599 -16.76 6.23 -21.93
N GLU A 600 -17.38 7.38 -22.18
CA GLU A 600 -18.62 7.44 -22.97
C GLU A 600 -18.34 7.11 -24.43
N GLU A 601 -17.27 7.64 -25.00
CA GLU A 601 -16.84 7.33 -26.37
C GLU A 601 -16.46 5.84 -26.52
N ALA A 602 -15.83 5.28 -25.49
CA ALA A 602 -15.47 3.86 -25.41
C ALA A 602 -16.69 2.92 -25.28
N SER A 603 -17.87 3.43 -24.88
CA SER A 603 -19.07 2.60 -24.67
C SER A 603 -19.55 1.87 -25.93
N ALA A 604 -19.07 2.26 -27.12
CA ALA A 604 -19.31 1.58 -28.39
C ALA A 604 -18.88 0.09 -28.39
N TYR A 605 -17.90 -0.30 -27.57
CA TYR A 605 -17.49 -1.70 -27.40
C TYR A 605 -18.34 -2.46 -26.36
N GLY A 606 -19.39 -1.81 -25.85
CA GLY A 606 -20.34 -2.38 -24.90
C GLY A 606 -19.78 -2.57 -23.48
N PRO A 607 -20.46 -3.36 -22.65
CA PRO A 607 -20.11 -3.56 -21.23
C PRO A 607 -18.80 -4.34 -21.02
N LEU A 608 -18.17 -4.83 -22.10
CA LEU A 608 -16.92 -5.61 -22.03
C LEU A 608 -15.72 -4.81 -21.49
N LEU A 609 -15.80 -3.47 -21.55
CA LEU A 609 -14.77 -2.58 -21.02
C LEU A 609 -14.97 -2.21 -19.54
N ASP A 610 -16.13 -2.48 -18.94
CA ASP A 610 -16.35 -2.17 -17.51
C ASP A 610 -15.33 -2.85 -16.59
N PRO A 611 -14.95 -4.14 -16.81
CA PRO A 611 -13.87 -4.76 -16.04
C PRO A 611 -12.51 -4.05 -16.22
N LEU A 612 -12.19 -3.58 -17.43
CA LEU A 612 -10.97 -2.83 -17.72
C LEU A 612 -10.95 -1.52 -16.93
N TRP A 613 -12.02 -0.72 -16.99
CA TRP A 613 -12.07 0.54 -16.25
C TRP A 613 -11.99 0.34 -14.73
N ARG A 614 -12.53 -0.77 -14.23
CA ARG A 614 -12.47 -1.12 -12.79
C ARG A 614 -11.09 -1.63 -12.34
N SER A 615 -10.29 -2.18 -13.25
CA SER A 615 -8.92 -2.62 -12.91
C SER A 615 -7.91 -1.47 -12.90
N LEU A 616 -8.23 -0.36 -13.56
CA LEU A 616 -7.41 0.86 -13.59
C LEU A 616 -7.78 1.85 -12.48
N LEU A 617 -6.81 2.63 -12.02
CA LEU A 617 -7.03 3.78 -11.14
C LEU A 617 -7.45 4.98 -12.00
N ARG A 618 -8.69 5.46 -11.80
CA ARG A 618 -9.19 6.69 -12.46
C ARG A 618 -8.49 7.92 -11.87
N LEU A 619 -8.03 8.80 -12.74
CA LEU A 619 -7.50 10.13 -12.47
C LEU A 619 -8.17 11.12 -13.43
N THR A 620 -8.17 12.40 -13.08
CA THR A 620 -8.86 13.45 -13.85
C THR A 620 -7.88 14.57 -14.25
N PRO A 621 -8.04 15.16 -15.45
CA PRO A 621 -7.16 16.23 -15.95
C PRO A 621 -7.44 17.58 -15.30
N VAL A 622 -8.49 17.67 -14.49
CA VAL A 622 -8.94 18.84 -13.75
C VAL A 622 -9.37 18.41 -12.35
N PRO A 623 -9.43 19.34 -11.37
CA PRO A 623 -9.87 19.01 -10.02
C PRO A 623 -11.29 18.41 -9.98
N GLU A 624 -11.43 17.21 -9.40
CA GLU A 624 -12.71 16.49 -9.30
C GLU A 624 -12.77 15.62 -8.03
N ASP A 625 -13.93 15.57 -7.37
CA ASP A 625 -14.21 14.87 -6.11
C ASP A 625 -14.69 13.43 -6.32
N HIS A 626 -13.82 12.57 -6.85
CA HIS A 626 -14.19 11.20 -7.22
C HIS A 626 -13.43 10.10 -6.46
N LEU A 627 -12.40 10.45 -5.69
CA LEU A 627 -11.60 9.49 -4.93
C LEU A 627 -12.16 9.35 -3.52
N ALA A 628 -12.37 8.12 -3.05
CA ALA A 628 -12.82 7.84 -1.70
C ALA A 628 -11.66 7.38 -0.81
N ASP A 629 -11.56 7.88 0.43
CA ASP A 629 -10.61 7.35 1.40
C ASP A 629 -11.02 5.96 1.93
N PRO A 630 -10.07 5.16 2.41
CA PRO A 630 -10.35 3.79 2.85
C PRO A 630 -11.00 3.67 4.24
N TRP A 631 -11.10 4.75 5.01
CA TRP A 631 -11.53 4.70 6.41
C TRP A 631 -13.00 5.09 6.57
N VAL A 632 -13.35 6.28 6.12
CA VAL A 632 -14.67 6.91 6.27
C VAL A 632 -15.40 6.95 4.93
N GLY A 633 -14.67 6.94 3.82
CA GLY A 633 -15.23 7.01 2.47
C GLY A 633 -15.65 8.42 2.07
N HIS A 634 -14.96 9.45 2.56
CA HIS A 634 -15.16 10.80 2.07
C HIS A 634 -14.72 10.91 0.62
N ALA A 635 -15.46 11.70 -0.17
CA ALA A 635 -15.02 12.11 -1.49
C ALA A 635 -13.93 13.20 -1.36
N TRP A 636 -12.76 12.93 -1.93
CA TRP A 636 -11.60 13.81 -1.99
C TRP A 636 -11.49 14.40 -3.39
N THR A 637 -11.28 15.71 -3.44
CA THR A 637 -10.92 16.40 -4.67
C THR A 637 -9.49 16.04 -5.05
N TYR A 638 -9.34 15.28 -6.13
CA TYR A 638 -8.05 15.01 -6.74
C TYR A 638 -7.60 16.21 -7.58
N GLU A 639 -6.38 16.68 -7.39
CA GLU A 639 -5.73 17.66 -8.24
C GLU A 639 -4.60 17.01 -9.05
N PRO A 640 -4.59 17.15 -10.38
CA PRO A 640 -3.55 16.57 -11.22
C PRO A 640 -2.18 17.23 -10.99
N PRO A 641 -1.06 16.51 -11.25
CA PRO A 641 0.28 17.00 -11.02
C PRO A 641 0.70 17.96 -12.14
N LEU A 642 0.22 19.20 -12.08
CA LEU A 642 0.49 20.21 -13.11
C LEU A 642 1.96 20.66 -13.07
N VAL A 643 2.61 20.64 -14.24
CA VAL A 643 3.90 21.30 -14.43
C VAL A 643 3.62 22.81 -14.50
N PRO A 644 4.35 23.66 -13.73
CA PRO A 644 4.10 25.09 -13.74
C PRO A 644 4.19 25.68 -15.16
N PRO A 645 3.24 26.54 -15.59
CA PRO A 645 3.26 27.13 -16.92
C PRO A 645 4.58 27.84 -17.22
N GLY A 646 5.18 27.52 -18.37
CA GLY A 646 6.49 28.08 -18.78
C GLY A 646 7.71 27.46 -18.11
N SER A 647 7.53 26.48 -17.20
CA SER A 647 8.66 25.76 -16.60
C SER A 647 9.36 24.85 -17.61
N GLN A 648 10.69 24.78 -17.52
CA GLN A 648 11.52 23.85 -18.30
C GLN A 648 11.86 22.57 -17.54
N VAL A 649 11.33 22.39 -16.31
CA VAL A 649 11.70 21.28 -15.41
C VAL A 649 11.52 19.92 -16.09
N LEU A 650 10.39 19.73 -16.78
CA LEU A 650 10.08 18.48 -17.47
C LEU A 650 11.13 18.15 -18.54
N GLN A 651 11.45 19.13 -19.40
CA GLN A 651 12.43 18.97 -20.48
C GLN A 651 13.83 18.70 -19.92
N GLN A 652 14.23 19.41 -18.85
CA GLN A 652 15.55 19.24 -18.22
C GLN A 652 15.71 17.86 -17.58
N VAL A 653 14.69 17.40 -16.84
CA VAL A 653 14.67 16.08 -16.20
C VAL A 653 14.72 14.98 -17.25
N LEU A 654 13.86 15.04 -18.27
CA LEU A 654 13.84 14.05 -19.36
C LEU A 654 15.15 14.01 -20.15
N THR A 655 15.81 15.16 -20.36
CA THR A 655 17.13 15.21 -21.00
C THR A 655 18.18 14.48 -20.18
N GLN A 656 18.21 14.68 -18.85
CA GLN A 656 19.12 13.96 -17.95
C GLN A 656 18.83 12.45 -17.93
N VAL A 657 17.57 12.05 -17.93
CA VAL A 657 17.17 10.63 -18.04
C VAL A 657 17.66 10.03 -19.36
N ALA A 658 17.45 10.72 -20.48
CA ALA A 658 17.90 10.28 -21.80
C ALA A 658 19.44 10.16 -21.90
N GLU A 659 20.18 11.07 -21.27
CA GLU A 659 21.64 11.00 -21.18
C GLU A 659 22.11 9.81 -20.36
N ALA A 660 21.52 9.57 -19.19
CA ALA A 660 21.84 8.42 -18.34
C ALA A 660 21.53 7.10 -19.05
N ARG A 661 20.38 6.99 -19.74
CA ARG A 661 20.01 5.80 -20.52
C ARG A 661 20.99 5.52 -21.66
N ARG A 662 21.45 6.56 -22.37
CA ARG A 662 22.49 6.43 -23.41
C ARG A 662 23.87 6.08 -22.85
N ALA A 663 24.17 6.44 -21.61
CA ALA A 663 25.39 6.01 -20.93
C ALA A 663 25.29 4.55 -20.49
N TRP A 664 24.13 4.10 -20.03
CA TRP A 664 23.87 2.71 -19.65
C TRP A 664 23.92 1.73 -20.84
N ASN A 665 23.37 2.13 -21.99
CA ASN A 665 23.35 1.30 -23.20
C ASN A 665 24.71 1.20 -23.94
N ARG A 666 25.73 1.94 -23.51
CA ARG A 666 27.08 1.95 -24.09
C ARG A 666 28.02 1.10 -23.26
#